data_AF-H0GED5-F1
#
_entry.id   AF-H0GED5-F1
#
_cell.length_a   1.000
_cell.length_b   1.000
_cell.length_c   1.000
_cell.angle_alpha   90.00
_cell.angle_beta   90.00
_cell.angle_gamma   90.00
#
_symmetry.space_group_name_H-M   'P 1'
#
loop_
_entity.id
_entity.type
_entity.pdbx_description
1 polymer ?
#
loop_
_entity_poly.entity_id
_entity_poly.type
_entity_poly.pdbx_seq_one_letter_code
_entity_poly.pdbx_strand_id
1 'polypeptide(L)'
;MKDLRLQGPYRKYIPYNIFQQCGIGHLNTLDYIFAFLIVITNFTLIWKSHSSSFWNRPWDNNSEQELSQLIQFYLDKAFYIHELPPFTIQFYSIIRRLKIAENLRYVSLFLNSSTLGFLFLITRRINCSRLISATGLLILSNWETFRNEGTIISFDSLEWCLFSVVIYSFISISIAKLGTTNWFANVITLSISLGLAISSKFIGIVTWAFVILSFVRQFDRLISDVKVTTIQIIKFVILCLLFVLIIPGSIFIISYSNLLSNFKTDTPQFSKYMSTYFKSYLRGPQVQPSRLYYGSTITLRHLDSMVGYLASHDISYPSDVDEQLVALSFEEFAADNEWLIEHPTLNLSFSEVYHADQLIPAEFGQSIKLRHKSTGKLLRASTAKPPISEQDYDFQISCTKDSNYEGGMDERWDVLLIKDEINNDKKDNADDKYIKPLQSEIRFYNNGQRCGLLGHDLRLPEWGRFEQEVLCMEYPVIPRTTFLIDSVQLPVDFQVPMIEYYIGKISSSAEFNHTLSWSQFLYLFKEYIFKQYKYNYYIKYGKNKVTFEDAFAVEKWPITLDTDSPVWFNFAWYGSLLSMIIFMCVQCKRMISWNPWTTAEPSFSIKWEVYNEFGWECIVGWFLHFYIFTMGPHFNLGKKLYFQSFLFSVLCLLESLDCLAK
;
A
#
# COMPACT_ATOMS: atom_id res chain seq x y z
N MET A 1 10.97 -30.56 43.03
CA MET A 1 10.63 -30.72 41.59
C MET A 1 11.86 -31.26 40.88
N LYS A 2 11.71 -32.21 39.97
CA LYS A 2 12.81 -32.76 39.17
C LYS A 2 13.34 -31.65 38.25
N ASP A 3 14.64 -31.36 38.24
CA ASP A 3 15.23 -30.39 37.31
C ASP A 3 14.97 -30.88 35.88
N LEU A 4 14.20 -30.12 35.10
CA LEU A 4 13.78 -30.49 33.74
C LEU A 4 14.87 -30.18 32.70
N ARG A 5 15.94 -29.48 33.11
CA ARG A 5 17.09 -29.19 32.27
C ARG A 5 17.93 -30.45 32.07
N LEU A 6 18.44 -30.64 30.86
CA LEU A 6 19.32 -31.75 30.52
C LEU A 6 20.78 -31.34 30.70
N GLN A 7 21.64 -32.30 31.05
CA GLN A 7 23.08 -32.07 31.17
C GLN A 7 23.72 -32.09 29.77
N GLY A 8 24.29 -30.96 29.35
CA GLY A 8 25.15 -30.87 28.17
C GLY A 8 26.63 -31.02 28.53
N PRO A 9 27.53 -30.99 27.54
CA PRO A 9 28.97 -31.15 27.77
C PRO A 9 29.61 -30.00 28.56
N TYR A 10 29.09 -28.77 28.41
CA TYR A 10 29.62 -27.57 29.07
C TYR A 10 28.68 -26.95 30.11
N ARG A 11 27.36 -26.99 29.85
CA ARG A 11 26.32 -26.44 30.73
C ARG A 11 25.03 -27.22 30.59
N LYS A 12 24.15 -27.09 31.59
CA LYS A 12 22.77 -27.54 31.46
C LYS A 12 22.04 -26.76 30.37
N TYR A 13 21.14 -27.41 29.67
CA TYR A 13 20.35 -26.80 28.60
C TYR A 13 18.88 -27.22 28.69
N ILE A 14 18.01 -26.42 28.07
CA ILE A 14 16.58 -26.68 28.01
C ILE A 14 16.29 -27.41 26.70
N PRO A 15 15.65 -28.60 26.72
CA PRO A 15 15.28 -29.29 25.48
C PRO A 15 14.24 -28.49 24.71
N TYR A 16 14.31 -28.47 23.38
CA TYR A 16 13.42 -27.62 22.56
C TYR A 16 11.94 -28.00 22.72
N ASN A 17 11.64 -29.26 23.03
CA ASN A 17 10.30 -29.82 23.19
C ASN A 17 9.80 -29.82 24.65
N ILE A 18 10.41 -29.02 25.53
CA ILE A 18 10.07 -28.99 26.96
C ILE A 18 8.58 -28.70 27.22
N PHE A 19 7.98 -27.79 26.44
CA PHE A 19 6.57 -27.40 26.63
C PHE A 19 5.62 -28.57 26.37
N GLN A 20 5.86 -29.34 25.31
CA GLN A 20 5.07 -30.54 25.04
C GLN A 20 5.27 -31.62 26.12
N GLN A 21 6.52 -31.84 26.58
CA GLN A 21 6.81 -32.83 27.61
C GLN A 21 6.12 -32.51 28.94
N CYS A 22 5.98 -31.23 29.26
CA CYS A 22 5.29 -30.76 30.46
C CYS A 22 3.77 -30.66 30.30
N GLY A 23 3.21 -31.03 29.14
CA GLY A 23 1.78 -30.93 28.85
C GLY A 23 1.25 -29.48 28.83
N ILE A 24 2.14 -28.49 28.62
CA ILE A 24 1.79 -27.07 28.59
C ILE A 24 1.08 -26.77 27.28
N GLY A 25 -0.05 -26.05 27.37
CA GLY A 25 -0.82 -25.66 26.20
C GLY A 25 -1.53 -26.81 25.49
N HIS A 26 -1.76 -27.93 26.17
CA HIS A 26 -2.62 -29.00 25.65
C HIS A 26 -4.08 -28.51 25.63
N LEU A 27 -4.70 -28.54 24.45
CA LEU A 27 -6.11 -28.19 24.30
C LEU A 27 -6.98 -29.43 24.42
N ASN A 28 -8.00 -29.34 25.27
CA ASN A 28 -9.00 -30.38 25.40
C ASN A 28 -10.15 -30.13 24.41
N THR A 29 -10.92 -31.17 24.08
CA THR A 29 -12.15 -31.05 23.27
C THR A 29 -13.11 -30.01 23.83
N LEU A 30 -13.20 -29.91 25.17
CA LEU A 30 -13.98 -28.88 25.85
C LEU A 30 -13.53 -27.45 25.51
N ASP A 31 -12.22 -27.21 25.35
CA ASP A 31 -11.72 -25.86 25.05
C ASP A 31 -12.16 -25.42 23.63
N TYR A 32 -12.20 -26.36 22.68
CA TYR A 32 -12.76 -26.11 21.34
C TYR A 32 -14.28 -25.89 21.37
N ILE A 33 -15.01 -26.64 22.20
CA ILE A 33 -16.46 -26.44 22.39
C ILE A 33 -16.72 -25.05 23.00
N PHE A 34 -15.96 -24.64 24.01
CA PHE A 34 -16.06 -23.30 24.58
C PHE A 34 -15.75 -22.21 23.58
N ALA A 35 -14.68 -22.36 22.77
CA ALA A 35 -14.36 -21.41 21.71
C ALA A 35 -15.52 -21.25 20.72
N PHE A 36 -16.11 -22.37 20.28
CA PHE A 36 -17.27 -22.34 19.38
C PHE A 36 -18.50 -21.70 20.02
N LEU A 37 -18.77 -22.00 21.29
CA LEU A 37 -19.85 -21.36 22.05
C LEU A 37 -19.64 -19.84 22.17
N ILE A 38 -18.41 -19.37 22.40
CA ILE A 38 -18.08 -17.93 22.45
C ILE A 38 -18.41 -17.24 21.12
N VAL A 39 -18.11 -17.88 19.99
CA VAL A 39 -18.45 -17.34 18.67
C VAL A 39 -19.97 -17.19 18.52
N ILE A 40 -20.73 -18.24 18.86
CA ILE A 40 -22.20 -18.22 18.77
C ILE A 40 -22.81 -17.21 19.72
N THR A 41 -22.34 -17.14 20.98
CA THR A 41 -22.91 -16.24 21.97
C THR A 41 -22.66 -14.78 21.59
N ASN A 42 -21.43 -14.40 21.21
CA ASN A 42 -21.17 -13.02 20.81
C ASN A 42 -21.96 -12.63 19.54
N PHE A 43 -21.99 -13.52 18.54
CA PHE A 43 -22.75 -13.30 17.32
C PHE A 43 -24.24 -13.07 17.61
N THR A 44 -24.84 -13.94 18.43
CA THR A 44 -26.26 -13.84 18.79
C THR A 44 -26.57 -12.65 19.69
N LEU A 45 -25.66 -12.27 20.60
CA LEU A 45 -25.81 -11.09 21.45
C LEU A 45 -25.84 -9.80 20.63
N ILE A 46 -24.87 -9.61 19.73
CA ILE A 46 -24.81 -8.41 18.88
C ILE A 46 -25.92 -8.40 17.83
N TRP A 47 -26.28 -9.57 17.28
CA TRP A 47 -27.44 -9.65 16.39
C TRP A 47 -28.70 -9.19 17.12
N LYS A 48 -28.99 -9.76 18.29
CA LYS A 48 -30.23 -9.47 19.05
C LYS A 48 -30.27 -8.08 19.65
N SER A 49 -29.11 -7.45 19.92
CA SER A 49 -29.07 -6.09 20.43
C SER A 49 -29.55 -5.04 19.42
N HIS A 50 -29.67 -5.42 18.14
CA HIS A 50 -30.12 -4.54 17.08
C HIS A 50 -31.40 -5.04 16.42
N SER A 51 -32.25 -4.10 15.98
CA SER A 51 -33.48 -4.42 15.25
C SER A 51 -33.16 -5.03 13.86
N SER A 52 -34.11 -5.74 13.27
CA SER A 52 -33.97 -6.23 11.88
C SER A 52 -33.76 -5.09 10.88
N SER A 53 -34.36 -3.92 11.13
CA SER A 53 -34.17 -2.71 10.31
C SER A 53 -32.75 -2.17 10.37
N PHE A 54 -32.03 -2.33 11.49
CA PHE A 54 -30.64 -1.91 11.62
C PHE A 54 -29.74 -2.67 10.65
N TRP A 55 -29.93 -3.97 10.49
CA TRP A 55 -29.09 -4.77 9.58
C TRP A 55 -29.37 -4.44 8.11
N ASN A 56 -30.62 -4.12 7.77
CA ASN A 56 -31.05 -3.77 6.42
C ASN A 56 -30.99 -2.27 6.11
N ARG A 57 -30.38 -1.45 6.99
CA ARG A 57 -30.22 -0.02 6.75
C ARG A 57 -29.36 0.23 5.51
N PRO A 58 -29.58 1.35 4.79
CA PRO A 58 -28.69 1.78 3.73
C PRO A 58 -27.25 1.93 4.22
N TRP A 59 -26.33 2.10 3.27
CA TRP A 59 -24.92 2.24 3.57
C TRP A 59 -24.69 3.64 4.12
N ASP A 60 -24.76 3.82 5.44
CA ASP A 60 -24.73 5.15 6.06
C ASP A 60 -23.31 5.61 6.41
N ASN A 61 -22.37 4.66 6.55
CA ASN A 61 -20.98 4.96 6.88
C ASN A 61 -20.11 5.07 5.62
N ASN A 62 -19.31 6.13 5.50
CA ASN A 62 -18.46 6.42 4.34
C ASN A 62 -17.54 5.23 3.98
N SER A 63 -16.91 4.59 4.98
CA SER A 63 -16.03 3.44 4.72
C SER A 63 -16.78 2.21 4.19
N GLU A 64 -18.04 2.06 4.60
CA GLU A 64 -18.90 0.96 4.15
C GLU A 64 -19.37 1.19 2.72
N GLN A 65 -19.75 2.43 2.38
CA GLN A 65 -20.08 2.84 1.03
C GLN A 65 -18.90 2.63 0.07
N GLU A 66 -17.70 3.07 0.46
CA GLU A 66 -16.47 2.89 -0.33
C GLU A 66 -16.23 1.40 -0.64
N LEU A 67 -16.27 0.53 0.38
CA LEU A 67 -16.05 -0.90 0.19
C LEU A 67 -17.15 -1.54 -0.68
N SER A 68 -18.40 -1.12 -0.52
CA SER A 68 -19.51 -1.59 -1.36
C SER A 68 -19.31 -1.26 -2.84
N GLN A 69 -18.89 -0.03 -3.12
CA GLN A 69 -18.57 0.42 -4.48
C GLN A 69 -17.40 -0.37 -5.06
N LEU A 70 -16.35 -0.62 -4.28
CA LEU A 70 -15.20 -1.44 -4.72
C LEU A 70 -15.59 -2.89 -5.02
N ILE A 71 -16.45 -3.49 -4.20
CA ILE A 71 -17.00 -4.83 -4.46
C ILE A 71 -17.77 -4.84 -5.79
N GLN A 72 -18.54 -3.78 -6.06
CA GLN A 72 -19.29 -3.63 -7.30
C GLN A 72 -18.36 -3.48 -8.51
N PHE A 73 -17.34 -2.61 -8.44
CA PHE A 73 -16.33 -2.49 -9.50
C PHE A 73 -15.63 -3.82 -9.79
N TYR A 74 -15.28 -4.58 -8.76
CA TYR A 74 -14.68 -5.90 -8.94
C TYR A 74 -15.64 -6.89 -9.62
N LEU A 75 -16.93 -6.90 -9.26
CA LEU A 75 -17.94 -7.76 -9.91
C LEU A 75 -18.20 -7.37 -11.36
N ASP A 76 -18.23 -6.07 -11.64
CA ASP A 76 -18.41 -5.51 -12.99
C ASP A 76 -17.16 -5.60 -13.86
N LYS A 77 -16.05 -6.12 -13.29
CA LYS A 77 -14.74 -6.23 -13.93
C LYS A 77 -14.17 -4.87 -14.35
N ALA A 78 -14.62 -3.82 -13.67
CA ALA A 78 -14.18 -2.46 -13.87
C ALA A 78 -12.85 -2.22 -13.16
N PHE A 79 -11.99 -1.45 -13.82
CA PHE A 79 -10.74 -1.00 -13.24
C PHE A 79 -10.99 -0.09 -12.03
N TYR A 80 -10.15 -0.21 -11.00
CA TYR A 80 -10.16 0.71 -9.87
C TYR A 80 -8.80 0.71 -9.16
N ILE A 81 -8.54 1.78 -8.42
CA ILE A 81 -7.36 1.91 -7.55
C ILE A 81 -7.85 2.04 -6.12
N HIS A 82 -7.31 1.22 -5.23
CA HIS A 82 -7.61 1.28 -3.81
C HIS A 82 -6.33 1.29 -2.97
N GLU A 83 -6.40 1.86 -1.76
CA GLU A 83 -5.25 2.03 -0.86
C GLU A 83 -4.82 0.72 -0.20
N LEU A 84 -5.73 -0.23 0.00
CA LEU A 84 -5.46 -1.53 0.62
C LEU A 84 -5.30 -2.66 -0.40
N PRO A 85 -4.55 -3.72 -0.04
CA PRO A 85 -4.45 -4.94 -0.83
C PRO A 85 -5.81 -5.57 -1.20
N PRO A 86 -5.88 -6.32 -2.32
CA PRO A 86 -7.16 -6.68 -2.95
C PRO A 86 -7.91 -7.86 -2.31
N PHE A 87 -7.27 -8.68 -1.44
CA PHE A 87 -7.89 -9.94 -0.99
C PHE A 87 -9.21 -9.73 -0.27
N THR A 88 -9.34 -8.67 0.55
CA THR A 88 -10.59 -8.38 1.26
C THR A 88 -11.74 -8.13 0.28
N ILE A 89 -11.49 -7.37 -0.79
CA ILE A 89 -12.48 -7.09 -1.83
C ILE A 89 -12.83 -8.40 -2.54
N GLN A 90 -11.82 -9.19 -2.92
CA GLN A 90 -12.01 -10.51 -3.55
C GLN A 90 -12.85 -11.45 -2.68
N PHE A 91 -12.58 -11.50 -1.38
CA PHE A 91 -13.29 -12.31 -0.40
C PHE A 91 -14.78 -11.94 -0.34
N TYR A 92 -15.10 -10.66 -0.14
CA TYR A 92 -16.49 -10.21 -0.11
C TYR A 92 -17.19 -10.33 -1.47
N SER A 93 -16.49 -10.11 -2.58
CA SER A 93 -17.02 -10.32 -3.93
C SER A 93 -17.36 -11.79 -4.20
N ILE A 94 -16.55 -12.75 -3.73
CA ILE A 94 -16.85 -14.18 -3.84
C ILE A 94 -18.10 -14.53 -3.04
N ILE A 95 -18.22 -14.03 -1.81
CA ILE A 95 -19.39 -14.26 -0.95
C ILE A 95 -20.66 -13.72 -1.60
N ARG A 96 -20.61 -12.49 -2.14
CA ARG A 96 -21.73 -11.86 -2.85
C ARG A 96 -22.09 -12.62 -4.13
N ARG A 97 -21.10 -13.07 -4.91
CA ARG A 97 -21.31 -13.84 -6.14
C ARG A 97 -21.95 -15.20 -5.88
N LEU A 98 -21.52 -15.89 -4.82
CA LEU A 98 -22.05 -17.19 -4.41
C LEU A 98 -23.36 -17.09 -3.61
N LYS A 99 -23.84 -15.88 -3.31
CA LYS A 99 -25.03 -15.61 -2.48
C LYS A 99 -24.99 -16.35 -1.14
N ILE A 100 -23.81 -16.49 -0.54
CA ILE A 100 -23.62 -17.22 0.74
C ILE A 100 -24.35 -16.51 1.88
N ALA A 101 -24.38 -15.18 1.86
CA ALA A 101 -25.09 -14.35 2.83
C ALA A 101 -25.90 -13.27 2.10
N GLU A 102 -27.16 -13.07 2.52
CA GLU A 102 -28.01 -11.97 2.02
C GLU A 102 -27.43 -10.61 2.40
N ASN A 103 -26.80 -10.52 3.57
CA ASN A 103 -26.19 -9.31 4.08
C ASN A 103 -24.73 -9.57 4.47
N LEU A 104 -23.80 -8.84 3.83
CA LEU A 104 -22.36 -8.96 4.08
C LEU A 104 -21.97 -8.51 5.50
N ARG A 105 -22.80 -7.71 6.18
CA ARG A 105 -22.59 -7.33 7.60
C ARG A 105 -22.56 -8.54 8.52
N TYR A 106 -23.35 -9.59 8.25
CA TYR A 106 -23.31 -10.82 9.04
C TYR A 106 -21.98 -11.55 8.93
N VAL A 107 -21.31 -11.44 7.78
CA VAL A 107 -19.97 -12.02 7.58
C VAL A 107 -18.95 -11.26 8.43
N SER A 108 -18.99 -9.93 8.44
CA SER A 108 -18.14 -9.10 9.31
C SER A 108 -18.35 -9.47 10.79
N LEU A 109 -19.61 -9.61 11.21
CA LEU A 109 -19.94 -9.99 12.58
C LEU A 109 -19.41 -11.39 12.94
N PHE A 110 -19.52 -12.35 12.02
CA PHE A 110 -19.00 -13.70 12.20
C PHE A 110 -17.47 -13.71 12.31
N LEU A 111 -16.78 -12.93 11.48
CA LEU A 111 -15.31 -12.79 11.54
C LEU A 111 -14.87 -12.17 12.86
N ASN A 112 -15.52 -11.09 13.32
CA ASN A 112 -15.24 -10.52 14.63
C ASN A 112 -15.52 -11.48 15.77
N SER A 113 -16.65 -12.19 15.74
CA SER A 113 -16.94 -13.21 16.75
C SER A 113 -15.90 -14.34 16.75
N SER A 114 -15.41 -14.73 15.57
CA SER A 114 -14.35 -15.73 15.40
C SER A 114 -13.03 -15.29 16.01
N THR A 115 -12.68 -14.00 15.93
CA THR A 115 -11.45 -13.47 16.56
C THR A 115 -11.42 -13.72 18.07
N LEU A 116 -12.58 -13.57 18.75
CA LEU A 116 -12.71 -13.86 20.17
C LEU A 116 -12.54 -15.36 20.44
N GLY A 117 -13.13 -16.22 19.60
CA GLY A 117 -12.93 -17.67 19.68
C GLY A 117 -11.45 -18.05 19.59
N PHE A 118 -10.70 -17.47 18.64
CA PHE A 118 -9.27 -17.71 18.51
C PHE A 118 -8.46 -17.11 19.66
N LEU A 119 -8.81 -15.94 20.18
CA LEU A 119 -8.17 -15.36 21.36
C LEU A 119 -8.31 -16.27 22.59
N PHE A 120 -9.49 -16.84 22.79
CA PHE A 120 -9.69 -17.84 23.83
C PHE A 120 -8.70 -19.00 23.64
N LEU A 121 -8.64 -19.58 22.44
CA LEU A 121 -7.72 -20.69 22.14
C LEU A 121 -6.24 -20.28 22.31
N ILE A 122 -5.86 -19.05 21.96
CA ILE A 122 -4.51 -18.49 22.17
C ILE A 122 -4.16 -18.51 23.67
N THR A 123 -5.00 -17.91 24.52
CA THR A 123 -4.76 -17.87 25.97
C THR A 123 -4.73 -19.27 26.58
N ARG A 124 -5.57 -20.20 26.08
CA ARG A 124 -5.51 -21.61 26.49
C ARG A 124 -4.21 -22.30 26.05
N ARG A 125 -3.68 -21.98 24.86
CA ARG A 125 -2.38 -22.49 24.37
C ARG A 125 -1.20 -21.98 25.19
N ILE A 126 -1.25 -20.74 25.69
CA ILE A 126 -0.23 -20.18 26.59
C ILE A 126 -0.30 -20.80 27.99
N ASN A 127 -1.36 -21.58 28.28
CA ASN A 127 -1.64 -22.24 29.56
C ASN A 127 -2.24 -21.33 30.65
N CYS A 128 -2.85 -20.21 30.25
CA CYS A 128 -3.65 -19.39 31.15
C CYS A 128 -4.85 -20.19 31.68
N SER A 129 -5.40 -19.87 32.86
CA SER A 129 -6.64 -20.47 33.37
C SER A 129 -7.89 -20.03 32.57
N ARG A 130 -8.96 -20.83 32.57
CA ARG A 130 -10.19 -20.53 31.78
C ARG A 130 -10.87 -19.24 32.23
N LEU A 131 -10.79 -18.91 33.52
CA LEU A 131 -11.34 -17.68 34.08
C LEU A 131 -10.59 -16.45 33.56
N ILE A 132 -9.26 -16.51 33.52
CA ILE A 132 -8.42 -15.43 32.99
C ILE A 132 -8.57 -15.31 31.46
N SER A 133 -8.68 -16.44 30.75
CA SER A 133 -9.06 -16.41 29.33
C SER A 133 -10.39 -15.67 29.11
N ALA A 134 -11.39 -15.89 29.98
CA ALA A 134 -12.68 -15.22 29.87
C ALA A 134 -12.61 -13.70 30.14
N THR A 135 -11.75 -13.24 31.06
CA THR A 135 -11.56 -11.80 31.28
C THR A 135 -10.97 -11.12 30.04
N GLY A 136 -10.03 -11.75 29.36
CA GLY A 136 -9.49 -11.28 28.08
C GLY A 136 -10.55 -11.06 27.00
N LEU A 137 -11.50 -12.01 26.89
CA LEU A 137 -12.62 -11.91 25.97
C LEU A 137 -13.56 -10.76 26.31
N LEU A 138 -13.83 -10.56 27.60
CA LEU A 138 -14.69 -9.46 28.06
C LEU A 138 -14.07 -8.09 27.79
N ILE A 139 -12.74 -7.96 27.92
CA ILE A 139 -12.03 -6.72 27.57
C ILE A 139 -12.27 -6.39 26.09
N LEU A 140 -12.00 -7.32 25.18
CA LEU A 140 -12.13 -7.07 23.74
C LEU A 140 -13.58 -6.96 23.27
N SER A 141 -14.48 -7.80 23.78
CA SER A 141 -15.90 -7.79 23.40
C SER A 141 -16.59 -6.48 23.79
N ASN A 142 -16.18 -5.84 24.88
CA ASN A 142 -16.73 -4.55 25.30
C ASN A 142 -16.04 -3.34 24.68
N TRP A 143 -14.96 -3.53 23.94
CA TRP A 143 -14.33 -2.42 23.24
C TRP A 143 -15.28 -1.92 22.14
N GLU A 144 -15.66 -0.65 22.24
CA GLU A 144 -16.63 -0.03 21.34
C GLU A 144 -16.20 -0.11 19.87
N THR A 145 -14.95 0.24 19.56
CA THR A 145 -14.43 0.18 18.18
C THR A 145 -14.53 -1.23 17.61
N PHE A 146 -14.22 -2.26 18.42
CA PHE A 146 -14.30 -3.65 18.00
C PHE A 146 -15.75 -4.10 17.69
N ARG A 147 -16.70 -3.68 18.53
CA ARG A 147 -18.14 -3.96 18.29
C ARG A 147 -18.64 -3.24 17.04
N ASN A 148 -18.32 -1.95 16.90
CA ASN A 148 -18.79 -1.13 15.79
C ASN A 148 -18.31 -1.68 14.45
N GLU A 149 -17.02 -2.03 14.34
CA GLU A 149 -16.43 -2.65 13.13
C GLU A 149 -17.06 -4.02 12.79
N GLY A 150 -17.68 -4.71 13.76
CA GLY A 150 -18.40 -5.96 13.54
C GLY A 150 -19.82 -5.78 13.01
N THR A 151 -20.41 -4.60 13.18
CA THR A 151 -21.76 -4.28 12.68
C THR A 151 -21.77 -3.69 11.26
N ILE A 152 -20.61 -3.22 10.79
CA ILE A 152 -20.41 -2.69 9.45
C ILE A 152 -19.55 -3.65 8.62
N ILE A 153 -19.60 -3.51 7.30
CA ILE A 153 -18.66 -4.22 6.42
C ILE A 153 -17.33 -3.48 6.46
N SER A 154 -16.30 -4.15 6.98
CA SER A 154 -15.00 -3.55 7.20
C SER A 154 -13.87 -4.44 6.72
N PHE A 155 -12.76 -3.81 6.37
CA PHE A 155 -11.51 -4.52 6.14
C PHE A 155 -10.87 -5.02 7.45
N ASP A 156 -11.17 -4.34 8.55
CA ASP A 156 -10.60 -4.61 9.87
C ASP A 156 -11.05 -5.97 10.41
N SER A 157 -12.34 -6.33 10.26
CA SER A 157 -12.86 -7.59 10.80
C SER A 157 -12.19 -8.84 10.19
N LEU A 158 -11.92 -8.82 8.89
CA LEU A 158 -11.20 -9.91 8.22
C LEU A 158 -9.73 -9.97 8.67
N GLU A 159 -9.05 -8.82 8.72
CA GLU A 159 -7.65 -8.73 9.14
C GLU A 159 -7.46 -9.22 10.58
N TRP A 160 -8.31 -8.80 11.51
CA TRP A 160 -8.23 -9.21 12.91
C TRP A 160 -8.44 -10.71 13.06
N CYS A 161 -9.34 -11.30 12.27
CA CYS A 161 -9.59 -12.74 12.28
C CYS A 161 -8.35 -13.50 11.79
N LEU A 162 -7.81 -13.12 10.63
CA LEU A 162 -6.60 -13.73 10.07
C LEU A 162 -5.41 -13.59 11.02
N PHE A 163 -5.22 -12.41 11.63
CA PHE A 163 -4.19 -12.16 12.62
C PHE A 163 -4.32 -13.07 13.86
N SER A 164 -5.54 -13.27 14.37
CA SER A 164 -5.77 -14.18 15.50
C SER A 164 -5.46 -15.65 15.13
N VAL A 165 -5.76 -16.07 13.90
CA VAL A 165 -5.38 -17.41 13.40
C VAL A 165 -3.85 -17.53 13.29
N VAL A 166 -3.17 -16.51 12.78
CA VAL A 166 -1.71 -16.46 12.68
C VAL A 166 -1.07 -16.64 14.06
N ILE A 167 -1.49 -15.86 15.07
CA ILE A 167 -0.95 -15.99 16.45
C ILE A 167 -1.25 -17.38 17.03
N TYR A 168 -2.48 -17.89 16.86
CA TYR A 168 -2.86 -19.21 17.34
C TYR A 168 -1.97 -20.31 16.74
N SER A 169 -1.79 -20.30 15.43
CA SER A 169 -0.96 -21.29 14.72
C SER A 169 0.50 -21.15 15.10
N PHE A 170 1.02 -19.93 15.21
CA PHE A 170 2.39 -19.64 15.65
C PHE A 170 2.68 -20.23 17.05
N ILE A 171 1.83 -19.93 18.04
CA ILE A 171 2.00 -20.45 19.40
C ILE A 171 1.89 -21.98 19.39
N SER A 172 0.94 -22.53 18.63
CA SER A 172 0.77 -23.99 18.51
C SER A 172 2.01 -24.67 17.90
N ILE A 173 2.73 -24.02 16.97
CA ILE A 173 3.98 -24.50 16.39
C ILE A 173 5.10 -24.49 17.43
N SER A 174 5.19 -23.44 18.24
CA SER A 174 6.22 -23.31 19.29
C SER A 174 6.15 -24.41 20.36
N ILE A 175 4.94 -24.96 20.59
CA ILE A 175 4.68 -26.02 21.56
C ILE A 175 4.85 -27.40 20.92
N ALA A 176 4.45 -27.58 19.66
CA ALA A 176 4.46 -28.88 19.00
C ALA A 176 5.88 -29.36 18.60
N LYS A 177 6.17 -30.64 18.82
CA LYS A 177 7.41 -31.26 18.33
C LYS A 177 7.50 -31.19 16.80
N LEU A 178 8.69 -30.80 16.34
CA LEU A 178 9.07 -30.71 14.94
C LEU A 178 8.76 -32.02 14.18
N GLY A 179 8.13 -31.88 13.02
CA GLY A 179 7.83 -33.00 12.10
C GLY A 179 6.62 -33.85 12.48
N THR A 180 5.88 -33.51 13.54
CA THR A 180 4.60 -34.15 13.83
C THR A 180 3.51 -33.68 12.87
N THR A 181 2.45 -34.48 12.67
CA THR A 181 1.29 -34.10 11.84
C THR A 181 0.63 -32.82 12.34
N ASN A 182 0.53 -32.65 13.66
CA ASN A 182 0.04 -31.42 14.29
C ASN A 182 0.94 -30.21 13.97
N TRP A 183 2.27 -30.39 13.98
CA TRP A 183 3.20 -29.33 13.60
C TRP A 183 2.99 -28.91 12.13
N PHE A 184 2.92 -29.86 11.20
CA PHE A 184 2.66 -29.56 9.78
C PHE A 184 1.30 -28.90 9.56
N ALA A 185 0.24 -29.37 10.23
CA ALA A 185 -1.08 -28.75 10.12
C ALA A 185 -1.04 -27.27 10.53
N ASN A 186 -0.42 -26.95 11.67
CA ASN A 186 -0.33 -25.56 12.12
C ASN A 186 0.60 -24.71 11.23
N VAL A 187 1.69 -25.27 10.70
CA VAL A 187 2.57 -24.55 9.75
C VAL A 187 1.82 -24.22 8.45
N ILE A 188 1.04 -25.15 7.91
CA ILE A 188 0.22 -24.90 6.71
C ILE A 188 -0.82 -23.83 7.00
N THR A 189 -1.56 -23.94 8.12
CA THR A 189 -2.55 -22.94 8.53
C THR A 189 -1.90 -21.56 8.74
N LEU A 190 -0.73 -21.51 9.38
CA LEU A 190 0.05 -20.28 9.54
C LEU A 190 0.40 -19.66 8.18
N SER A 191 0.92 -20.46 7.26
CA SER A 191 1.37 -19.99 5.94
C SER A 191 0.23 -19.39 5.13
N ILE A 192 -0.92 -20.09 5.11
CA ILE A 192 -2.11 -19.64 4.39
C ILE A 192 -2.68 -18.38 5.05
N SER A 193 -2.94 -18.43 6.36
CA SER A 193 -3.51 -17.26 7.08
C SER A 193 -2.60 -16.03 7.01
N LEU A 194 -1.28 -16.20 7.05
CA LEU A 194 -0.32 -15.12 6.93
C LEU A 194 -0.30 -14.53 5.51
N GLY A 195 -0.29 -15.37 4.46
CA GLY A 195 -0.40 -14.91 3.09
C GLY A 195 -1.69 -14.14 2.83
N LEU A 196 -2.81 -14.63 3.38
CA LEU A 196 -4.09 -13.94 3.31
C LEU A 196 -4.08 -12.60 4.08
N ALA A 197 -3.47 -12.55 5.27
CA ALA A 197 -3.36 -11.32 6.08
C ALA A 197 -2.55 -10.22 5.36
N ILE A 198 -1.39 -10.58 4.79
CA ILE A 198 -0.59 -9.64 3.98
C ILE A 198 -1.41 -9.12 2.78
N SER A 199 -2.26 -9.98 2.22
CA SER A 199 -3.08 -9.66 1.06
C SER A 199 -4.38 -8.93 1.40
N SER A 200 -4.79 -8.83 2.67
CA SER A 200 -5.94 -8.04 3.12
C SER A 200 -5.57 -6.63 3.55
N LYS A 201 -4.48 -6.47 4.32
CA LYS A 201 -3.96 -5.17 4.73
C LYS A 201 -2.44 -5.17 4.82
N PHE A 202 -1.81 -4.04 4.49
CA PHE A 202 -0.34 -3.90 4.58
C PHE A 202 0.22 -4.05 6.00
N ILE A 203 -0.59 -3.88 7.05
CA ILE A 203 -0.18 -4.20 8.43
C ILE A 203 0.19 -5.70 8.57
N GLY A 204 -0.33 -6.57 7.70
CA GLY A 204 0.08 -7.96 7.62
C GLY A 204 1.56 -8.17 7.23
N ILE A 205 2.21 -7.20 6.58
CA ILE A 205 3.68 -7.27 6.36
C ILE A 205 4.43 -7.19 7.70
N VAL A 206 3.87 -6.47 8.66
CA VAL A 206 4.43 -6.35 10.03
C VAL A 206 4.23 -7.64 10.80
N THR A 207 3.06 -8.26 10.66
CA THR A 207 2.80 -9.59 11.23
C THR A 207 3.73 -10.63 10.62
N TRP A 208 4.06 -10.52 9.32
CA TRP A 208 5.04 -11.36 8.66
C TRP A 208 6.45 -11.17 9.22
N ALA A 209 6.90 -9.93 9.41
CA ALA A 209 8.18 -9.64 10.04
C ALA A 209 8.25 -10.18 11.49
N PHE A 210 7.17 -10.01 12.26
CA PHE A 210 7.05 -10.60 13.60
C PHE A 210 7.20 -12.13 13.57
N VAL A 211 6.47 -12.81 12.68
CA VAL A 211 6.56 -14.28 12.54
C VAL A 211 7.98 -14.71 12.19
N ILE A 212 8.66 -14.02 11.25
CA ILE A 212 10.06 -14.32 10.87
C ILE A 212 10.98 -14.20 12.10
N LEU A 213 10.89 -13.12 12.87
CA LEU A 213 11.69 -12.92 14.08
C LEU A 213 11.43 -14.01 15.11
N SER A 214 10.18 -14.41 15.28
CA SER A 214 9.81 -15.48 16.19
C SER A 214 10.33 -16.86 15.72
N PHE A 215 10.41 -17.11 14.42
CA PHE A 215 11.08 -18.32 13.89
C PHE A 215 12.60 -18.30 14.11
N VAL A 216 13.24 -17.13 14.03
CA VAL A 216 14.66 -16.99 14.41
C VAL A 216 14.86 -17.33 15.90
N ARG A 217 13.93 -16.93 16.76
CA ARG A 217 13.95 -17.32 18.18
C ARG A 217 13.74 -18.83 18.37
N GLN A 218 12.84 -19.45 17.63
CA GLN A 218 12.66 -20.92 17.67
C GLN A 218 13.89 -21.66 17.16
N PHE A 219 14.55 -21.14 16.12
CA PHE A 219 15.80 -21.67 15.60
C PHE A 219 16.91 -21.66 16.66
N ASP A 220 17.04 -20.58 17.42
CA ASP A 220 17.99 -20.47 18.53
C ASP A 220 17.74 -21.56 19.61
N ARG A 221 16.47 -21.83 19.95
CA ARG A 221 16.12 -22.92 20.87
C ARG A 221 16.45 -24.30 20.30
N LEU A 222 16.24 -24.52 19.00
CA LEU A 222 16.55 -25.78 18.32
C LEU A 222 18.06 -26.06 18.29
N ILE A 223 18.89 -25.05 18.00
CA ILE A 223 20.35 -25.18 18.01
C ILE A 223 20.88 -25.44 19.43
N SER A 224 20.23 -24.85 20.43
CA SER A 224 20.63 -24.99 21.83
C SER A 224 20.45 -26.42 22.38
N ASP A 225 19.69 -27.28 21.72
CA ASP A 225 19.48 -28.67 22.14
C ASP A 225 20.51 -29.62 21.51
N VAL A 226 21.40 -30.14 22.35
CA VAL A 226 22.48 -31.06 21.97
C VAL A 226 21.96 -32.38 21.34
N LYS A 227 20.71 -32.76 21.58
CA LYS A 227 20.12 -34.00 21.03
C LYS A 227 19.56 -33.81 19.61
N VAL A 228 19.45 -32.57 19.13
CA VAL A 228 18.94 -32.29 17.79
C VAL A 228 20.04 -32.54 16.77
N THR A 229 19.73 -33.31 15.73
CA THR A 229 20.72 -33.62 14.69
C THR A 229 20.82 -32.48 13.67
N THR A 230 21.98 -32.31 13.05
CA THR A 230 22.19 -31.31 11.98
C THR A 230 21.17 -31.43 10.84
N ILE A 231 20.75 -32.66 10.50
CA ILE A 231 19.72 -32.92 9.48
C ILE A 231 18.36 -32.35 9.91
N GLN A 232 18.00 -32.41 11.20
CA GLN A 232 16.76 -31.83 11.70
C GLN A 232 16.79 -30.29 11.61
N ILE A 233 17.94 -29.67 11.90
CA ILE A 233 18.14 -28.23 11.77
C ILE A 233 17.99 -27.80 10.31
N ILE A 234 18.65 -28.49 9.38
CA ILE A 234 18.54 -28.21 7.94
C ILE A 234 17.10 -28.36 7.46
N LYS A 235 16.41 -29.44 7.87
CA LYS A 235 14.99 -29.65 7.54
C LYS A 235 14.12 -28.52 8.06
N PHE A 236 14.33 -28.08 9.31
CA PHE A 236 13.60 -26.95 9.88
C PHE A 236 13.80 -25.67 9.06
N VAL A 237 15.04 -25.31 8.72
CA VAL A 237 15.36 -24.12 7.91
C VAL A 237 14.69 -24.18 6.53
N ILE A 238 14.78 -25.32 5.83
CA ILE A 238 14.14 -25.50 4.51
C ILE A 238 12.61 -25.36 4.63
N LEU A 239 12.01 -25.96 5.65
CA LEU A 239 10.57 -25.88 5.89
C LEU A 239 10.14 -24.44 6.23
N CYS A 240 10.90 -23.72 7.05
CA CYS A 240 10.64 -22.32 7.35
C CYS A 240 10.75 -21.46 6.09
N LEU A 241 11.77 -21.65 5.26
CA LEU A 241 11.91 -20.91 4.01
C LEU A 241 10.72 -21.16 3.07
N LEU A 242 10.26 -22.40 2.96
CA LEU A 242 9.12 -22.75 2.11
C LEU A 242 7.79 -22.20 2.66
N PHE A 243 7.49 -22.48 3.92
CA PHE A 243 6.19 -22.18 4.52
C PHE A 243 6.05 -20.75 5.02
N VAL A 244 7.12 -20.11 5.49
CA VAL A 244 7.07 -18.75 6.03
C VAL A 244 7.39 -17.71 4.97
N LEU A 245 8.20 -18.01 3.96
CA LEU A 245 8.56 -17.03 2.92
C LEU A 245 7.86 -17.29 1.58
N ILE A 246 8.05 -18.47 0.99
CA ILE A 246 7.58 -18.74 -0.38
C ILE A 246 6.05 -18.78 -0.46
N ILE A 247 5.37 -19.49 0.45
CA ILE A 247 3.90 -19.64 0.40
C ILE A 247 3.16 -18.33 0.68
N PRO A 248 3.45 -17.56 1.76
CA PRO A 248 2.77 -16.28 1.99
C PRO A 248 3.03 -15.28 0.86
N GLY A 249 4.26 -15.22 0.35
CA GLY A 249 4.62 -14.37 -0.79
C GLY A 249 3.91 -14.77 -2.08
N SER A 250 3.72 -16.07 -2.34
CA SER A 250 2.99 -16.53 -3.52
C SER A 250 1.50 -16.21 -3.43
N ILE A 251 0.87 -16.35 -2.27
CA ILE A 251 -0.53 -15.95 -2.05
C ILE A 251 -0.73 -14.46 -2.32
N PHE A 252 0.21 -13.61 -1.86
CA PHE A 252 0.19 -12.18 -2.13
C PHE A 252 0.26 -11.85 -3.63
N ILE A 253 1.20 -12.47 -4.35
CA ILE A 253 1.35 -12.29 -5.80
C ILE A 253 0.11 -12.81 -6.55
N ILE A 254 -0.43 -13.96 -6.14
CA ILE A 254 -1.64 -14.55 -6.74
C ILE A 254 -2.85 -13.63 -6.53
N SER A 255 -3.01 -13.02 -5.36
CA SER A 255 -4.13 -12.10 -5.11
C SER A 255 -4.09 -10.90 -6.07
N TYR A 256 -2.91 -10.29 -6.30
CA TYR A 256 -2.79 -9.23 -7.29
C TYR A 256 -2.90 -9.70 -8.74
N SER A 257 -2.44 -10.92 -9.06
CA SER A 257 -2.66 -11.54 -10.37
C SER A 257 -4.14 -11.71 -10.68
N ASN A 258 -4.91 -12.20 -9.71
CA ASN A 258 -6.37 -12.30 -9.81
C ASN A 258 -7.03 -10.92 -9.96
N LEU A 259 -6.53 -9.89 -9.27
CA LEU A 259 -7.02 -8.52 -9.44
C LEU A 259 -6.79 -8.02 -10.87
N LEU A 260 -5.54 -8.05 -11.34
CA LEU A 260 -5.15 -7.48 -12.64
C LEU A 260 -5.81 -8.21 -13.82
N SER A 261 -5.92 -9.53 -13.74
CA SER A 261 -6.62 -10.35 -14.75
C SER A 261 -8.15 -10.17 -14.73
N ASN A 262 -8.71 -9.69 -13.61
CA ASN A 262 -10.13 -9.42 -13.51
C ASN A 262 -10.53 -8.10 -14.18
N PHE A 263 -9.61 -7.16 -14.38
CA PHE A 263 -9.89 -5.90 -15.06
C PHE A 263 -10.16 -6.12 -16.56
N LYS A 264 -11.36 -5.73 -17.00
CA LYS A 264 -11.81 -5.81 -18.40
C LYS A 264 -12.41 -4.52 -18.93
N THR A 265 -12.93 -3.68 -18.06
CA THR A 265 -13.54 -2.40 -18.43
C THR A 265 -12.75 -1.25 -17.83
N ASP A 266 -12.42 -0.27 -18.65
CA ASP A 266 -11.73 0.93 -18.21
C ASP A 266 -12.66 1.84 -17.39
N THR A 267 -12.08 2.55 -16.44
CA THR A 267 -12.74 3.58 -15.64
C THR A 267 -11.89 4.86 -15.69
N PRO A 268 -12.25 5.86 -16.53
CA PRO A 268 -11.45 7.07 -16.73
C PRO A 268 -11.09 7.82 -15.44
N GLN A 269 -11.96 7.75 -14.43
CA GLN A 269 -11.71 8.34 -13.10
C GLN A 269 -10.42 7.80 -12.45
N PHE A 270 -10.10 6.52 -12.64
CA PHE A 270 -8.93 5.87 -12.07
C PHE A 270 -7.80 5.68 -13.09
N SER A 271 -8.10 5.39 -14.35
CA SER A 271 -7.07 5.10 -15.36
C SER A 271 -6.22 6.31 -15.72
N LYS A 272 -6.70 7.53 -15.47
CA LYS A 272 -5.88 8.76 -15.56
C LYS A 272 -4.62 8.75 -14.69
N TYR A 273 -4.61 8.01 -13.58
CA TYR A 273 -3.44 7.86 -12.69
C TYR A 273 -2.40 6.86 -13.20
N MET A 274 -2.79 6.02 -14.16
CA MET A 274 -1.99 4.90 -14.67
C MET A 274 -1.19 5.31 -15.90
N SER A 275 0.00 4.74 -16.08
CA SER A 275 0.89 4.97 -17.21
C SER A 275 0.20 4.66 -18.54
N THR A 276 0.75 5.20 -19.63
CA THR A 276 0.20 4.93 -20.96
C THR A 276 0.30 3.45 -21.33
N TYR A 277 1.35 2.76 -20.88
CA TYR A 277 1.47 1.30 -20.95
C TYR A 277 0.30 0.59 -20.26
N PHE A 278 -0.02 0.95 -19.02
CA PHE A 278 -1.15 0.35 -18.29
C PHE A 278 -2.50 0.73 -18.89
N LYS A 279 -2.66 1.95 -19.41
CA LYS A 279 -3.86 2.36 -20.15
C LYS A 279 -4.06 1.52 -21.41
N SER A 280 -2.99 1.18 -22.14
CA SER A 280 -3.09 0.30 -23.32
C SER A 280 -3.57 -1.11 -22.96
N TYR A 281 -3.24 -1.60 -21.76
CA TYR A 281 -3.77 -2.87 -21.25
C TYR A 281 -5.28 -2.81 -20.97
N LEU A 282 -5.79 -1.67 -20.48
CA LEU A 282 -7.21 -1.49 -20.15
C LEU A 282 -8.06 -1.12 -21.37
N ARG A 283 -7.58 -0.22 -22.22
CA ARG A 283 -8.32 0.40 -23.33
C ARG A 283 -8.04 -0.28 -24.68
N GLY A 284 -7.01 -1.12 -24.77
CA GLY A 284 -6.54 -1.70 -26.02
C GLY A 284 -5.42 -0.88 -26.69
N PRO A 285 -5.00 -1.27 -27.91
CA PRO A 285 -3.90 -0.62 -28.62
C PRO A 285 -4.21 0.85 -28.91
N GLN A 286 -3.23 1.72 -28.66
CA GLN A 286 -3.32 3.14 -28.97
C GLN A 286 -2.57 3.43 -30.27
N VAL A 287 -3.28 3.94 -31.27
CA VAL A 287 -2.69 4.27 -32.57
C VAL A 287 -2.22 5.71 -32.55
N GLN A 288 -0.93 5.93 -32.82
CA GLN A 288 -0.30 7.26 -32.90
C GLN A 288 0.61 7.35 -34.12
N PRO A 289 0.88 8.54 -34.67
CA PRO A 289 1.86 8.68 -35.73
C PRO A 289 3.25 8.24 -35.25
N SER A 290 4.01 7.61 -36.14
CA SER A 290 5.36 7.09 -35.84
C SER A 290 6.35 8.18 -35.43
N ARG A 291 6.12 9.40 -35.89
CA ARG A 291 6.96 10.57 -35.64
C ARG A 291 6.07 11.74 -35.27
N LEU A 292 6.62 12.65 -34.49
CA LEU A 292 6.01 13.93 -34.22
C LEU A 292 6.25 14.89 -35.39
N TYR A 293 5.24 15.66 -35.77
CA TYR A 293 5.33 16.63 -36.87
C TYR A 293 4.99 18.04 -36.39
N TYR A 294 5.60 19.04 -37.02
CA TYR A 294 5.23 20.44 -36.79
C TYR A 294 3.79 20.69 -37.28
N GLY A 295 3.04 21.51 -36.55
CA GLY A 295 1.62 21.77 -36.77
C GLY A 295 0.68 20.74 -36.10
N SER A 296 1.20 19.66 -35.53
CA SER A 296 0.38 18.72 -34.75
C SER A 296 -0.06 19.31 -33.42
N THR A 297 -1.27 18.96 -33.00
CA THR A 297 -1.75 19.21 -31.63
C THR A 297 -1.37 18.02 -30.76
N ILE A 298 -0.76 18.27 -29.61
CA ILE A 298 -0.32 17.25 -28.67
C ILE A 298 -0.87 17.45 -27.28
N THR A 299 -0.86 16.39 -26.48
CA THR A 299 -0.97 16.46 -25.03
C THR A 299 0.32 15.96 -24.40
N LEU A 300 0.80 16.68 -23.39
CA LEU A 300 2.05 16.38 -22.69
C LEU A 300 1.76 15.86 -21.30
N ARG A 301 2.24 14.66 -20.99
CA ARG A 301 2.07 14.02 -19.70
C ARG A 301 3.38 14.02 -18.91
N HIS A 302 3.35 14.47 -17.67
CA HIS A 302 4.47 14.33 -16.74
C HIS A 302 4.51 12.91 -16.15
N LEU A 303 5.68 12.25 -16.18
CA LEU A 303 5.78 10.83 -15.80
C LEU A 303 5.92 10.59 -14.29
N ASP A 304 6.65 11.45 -13.56
CA ASP A 304 6.88 11.27 -12.12
C ASP A 304 5.63 11.61 -11.28
N SER A 305 4.78 12.51 -11.77
CA SER A 305 3.51 12.87 -11.12
C SER A 305 2.49 11.72 -11.11
N MET A 306 1.55 11.74 -10.15
CA MET A 306 0.44 10.77 -10.15
C MET A 306 -0.47 10.93 -11.36
N VAL A 307 -0.90 12.17 -11.59
CA VAL A 307 -1.51 12.66 -12.82
C VAL A 307 -0.88 14.01 -13.05
N GLY A 308 -0.67 14.34 -14.31
CA GLY A 308 -0.28 15.67 -14.68
C GLY A 308 -0.18 15.78 -16.17
N TYR A 309 -1.17 16.42 -16.78
CA TYR A 309 -1.08 16.91 -18.14
C TYR A 309 -0.65 18.37 -18.08
N LEU A 310 0.36 18.76 -18.86
CA LEU A 310 0.73 20.16 -18.98
C LEU A 310 -0.49 20.92 -19.53
N ALA A 311 -1.00 21.85 -18.75
CA ALA A 311 -2.23 22.57 -19.04
C ALA A 311 -2.05 24.06 -18.81
N SER A 312 -2.81 24.86 -19.55
CA SER A 312 -2.86 26.30 -19.38
C SER A 312 -4.31 26.75 -19.18
N HIS A 313 -4.61 27.39 -18.05
CA HIS A 313 -5.97 27.86 -17.75
C HIS A 313 -6.08 29.34 -18.00
N ASP A 314 -7.21 29.87 -18.45
CA ASP A 314 -7.41 31.32 -18.65
C ASP A 314 -7.58 32.05 -17.29
N ILE A 315 -6.53 31.95 -16.47
CA ILE A 315 -6.40 32.48 -15.12
C ILE A 315 -5.02 33.14 -15.08
N SER A 316 -4.96 34.40 -14.65
CA SER A 316 -3.69 35.11 -14.51
C SER A 316 -2.98 34.78 -13.20
N TYR A 317 -1.65 34.85 -13.18
CA TYR A 317 -0.90 34.77 -11.93
C TYR A 317 -1.23 35.97 -11.01
N PRO A 318 -1.37 35.77 -9.69
CA PRO A 318 -1.60 36.88 -8.75
C PRO A 318 -0.48 37.94 -8.78
N SER A 319 0.75 37.50 -9.07
CA SER A 319 1.92 38.37 -9.17
C SER A 319 1.95 39.17 -10.47
N ASP A 320 1.43 38.62 -11.57
CA ASP A 320 1.52 39.18 -12.92
C ASP A 320 0.23 38.91 -13.72
N VAL A 321 -0.53 39.99 -13.97
CA VAL A 321 -1.87 39.91 -14.59
C VAL A 321 -1.82 39.51 -16.07
N ASP A 322 -0.74 39.83 -16.77
CA ASP A 322 -0.58 39.53 -18.21
C ASP A 322 -0.10 38.10 -18.48
N GLU A 323 0.33 37.38 -17.45
CA GLU A 323 0.84 36.01 -17.56
C GLU A 323 -0.23 34.98 -17.19
N GLN A 324 -0.51 34.05 -18.10
CA GLN A 324 -1.50 33.01 -17.93
C GLN A 324 -0.91 31.79 -17.18
N LEU A 325 -1.70 31.23 -16.25
CA LEU A 325 -1.35 30.09 -15.40
C LEU A 325 -1.05 28.83 -16.22
N VAL A 326 0.12 28.25 -15.96
CA VAL A 326 0.49 26.91 -16.42
C VAL A 326 0.65 25.98 -15.23
N ALA A 327 -0.01 24.83 -15.28
CA ALA A 327 -0.04 23.83 -14.21
C ALA A 327 -0.07 22.42 -14.79
N LEU A 328 0.09 21.39 -13.93
CA LEU A 328 -0.29 20.03 -14.32
C LEU A 328 -1.71 19.71 -13.89
N SER A 329 -2.58 19.56 -14.89
CA SER A 329 -3.99 19.23 -14.70
C SER A 329 -4.17 17.76 -14.33
N PHE A 330 -5.17 17.51 -13.48
CA PHE A 330 -5.62 16.17 -13.11
C PHE A 330 -6.68 15.60 -14.08
N GLU A 331 -7.09 16.38 -15.08
CA GLU A 331 -8.06 15.98 -16.10
C GLU A 331 -7.30 15.47 -17.32
N GLU A 332 -7.72 14.33 -17.87
CA GLU A 332 -7.08 13.73 -19.04
C GLU A 332 -7.62 14.35 -20.35
N PHE A 333 -8.94 14.53 -20.43
CA PHE A 333 -9.63 14.97 -21.65
C PHE A 333 -10.12 16.43 -21.55
N ALA A 334 -9.23 17.34 -21.18
CA ALA A 334 -9.52 18.77 -21.14
C ALA A 334 -8.94 19.45 -22.39
N ALA A 335 -9.67 20.41 -22.96
CA ALA A 335 -9.19 21.22 -24.07
C ALA A 335 -7.97 22.09 -23.67
N ASP A 336 -7.86 22.41 -22.38
CA ASP A 336 -6.74 23.18 -21.80
C ASP A 336 -5.42 22.40 -21.77
N ASN A 337 -5.44 21.10 -22.07
CA ASN A 337 -4.25 20.25 -22.15
C ASN A 337 -3.65 20.22 -23.57
N GLU A 338 -4.29 20.86 -24.55
CA GLU A 338 -3.92 20.77 -25.96
C GLU A 338 -2.88 21.84 -26.36
N TRP A 339 -1.73 21.39 -26.87
CA TRP A 339 -0.63 22.23 -27.31
C TRP A 339 -0.35 22.05 -28.79
N LEU A 340 -0.34 23.13 -29.55
CA LEU A 340 0.10 23.16 -30.94
C LEU A 340 1.62 23.28 -30.99
N ILE A 341 2.27 22.39 -31.74
CA ILE A 341 3.71 22.44 -31.98
C ILE A 341 4.01 23.34 -33.15
N GLU A 342 4.77 24.40 -32.91
CA GLU A 342 5.24 25.32 -33.95
C GLU A 342 6.74 25.19 -34.20
N HIS A 343 7.13 25.39 -35.46
CA HIS A 343 8.54 25.50 -35.83
C HIS A 343 9.12 26.81 -35.24
N PRO A 344 10.37 26.82 -34.76
CA PRO A 344 10.96 27.99 -34.09
C PRO A 344 11.14 29.21 -35.01
N THR A 345 11.32 29.00 -36.31
CA THR A 345 11.65 30.05 -37.29
C THR A 345 10.75 30.09 -38.52
N LEU A 346 9.99 29.02 -38.80
CA LEU A 346 9.16 28.93 -40.00
C LEU A 346 7.73 29.17 -39.56
N ASN A 347 7.12 30.24 -40.06
CA ASN A 347 5.69 30.45 -39.92
C ASN A 347 4.98 29.53 -40.92
N LEU A 348 4.84 28.26 -40.56
CA LEU A 348 4.12 27.28 -41.36
C LEU A 348 2.63 27.61 -41.31
N SER A 349 2.14 28.37 -42.28
CA SER A 349 0.69 28.57 -42.43
C SER A 349 0.06 27.23 -42.82
N PHE A 350 -1.12 26.91 -42.26
CA PHE A 350 -1.83 25.65 -42.57
C PHE A 350 -2.02 25.46 -44.08
N SER A 351 -2.22 26.55 -44.82
CA SER A 351 -2.29 26.59 -46.28
C SER A 351 -0.99 26.15 -46.96
N GLU A 352 0.17 26.60 -46.48
CA GLU A 352 1.46 26.25 -47.09
C GLU A 352 1.84 24.78 -46.85
N VAL A 353 1.53 24.24 -45.67
CA VAL A 353 1.73 22.81 -45.36
C VAL A 353 0.82 21.93 -46.21
N TYR A 354 -0.43 22.36 -46.42
CA TYR A 354 -1.39 21.65 -47.28
C TYR A 354 -0.96 21.66 -48.76
N HIS A 355 -0.34 22.75 -49.23
CA HIS A 355 0.15 22.86 -50.61
C HIS A 355 1.49 22.12 -50.86
N ALA A 356 2.27 21.87 -49.83
CA ALA A 356 3.61 21.28 -49.95
C ALA A 356 3.64 19.74 -49.94
N ASP A 357 2.51 19.06 -49.72
CA ASP A 357 2.37 17.60 -49.61
C ASP A 357 3.34 16.91 -48.60
N GLN A 358 4.03 17.67 -47.75
CA GLN A 358 5.10 17.15 -46.88
C GLN A 358 5.03 17.75 -45.48
N LEU A 359 4.76 16.90 -44.49
CA LEU A 359 4.89 17.24 -43.08
C LEU A 359 6.36 17.20 -42.65
N ILE A 360 6.81 18.22 -41.92
CA ILE A 360 8.17 18.30 -41.39
C ILE A 360 8.20 17.61 -40.02
N PRO A 361 8.98 16.52 -39.84
CA PRO A 361 9.09 15.83 -38.55
C PRO A 361 9.96 16.65 -37.57
N ALA A 362 9.62 16.58 -36.28
CA ALA A 362 10.39 17.18 -35.21
C ALA A 362 11.53 16.24 -34.76
N GLU A 363 12.73 16.79 -34.62
CA GLU A 363 13.95 16.07 -34.24
C GLU A 363 14.39 16.42 -32.81
N PHE A 364 15.07 15.49 -32.15
CA PHE A 364 15.70 15.75 -30.86
C PHE A 364 16.82 16.80 -31.00
N GLY A 365 16.99 17.62 -29.97
CA GLY A 365 17.99 18.69 -29.92
C GLY A 365 17.60 19.93 -30.74
N GLN A 366 16.45 19.92 -31.41
CA GLN A 366 15.88 21.12 -32.03
C GLN A 366 14.95 21.84 -31.06
N SER A 367 14.94 23.18 -31.14
CA SER A 367 13.99 24.02 -30.40
C SER A 367 12.61 23.93 -31.04
N ILE A 368 11.57 23.82 -30.22
CA ILE A 368 10.18 23.95 -30.64
C ILE A 368 9.50 25.10 -29.89
N LYS A 369 8.34 25.53 -30.40
CA LYS A 369 7.42 26.41 -29.69
C LYS A 369 6.15 25.64 -29.34
N LEU A 370 5.69 25.78 -28.11
CA LEU A 370 4.44 25.18 -27.63
C LEU A 370 3.40 26.29 -27.48
N ARG A 371 2.42 26.31 -28.39
CA ARG A 371 1.30 27.25 -28.33
C ARG A 371 0.08 26.57 -27.73
N HIS A 372 -0.49 27.17 -26.71
CA HIS A 372 -1.73 26.68 -26.12
C HIS A 372 -2.87 26.83 -27.12
N LYS A 373 -3.60 25.76 -27.42
CA LYS A 373 -4.56 25.74 -28.53
C LYS A 373 -5.81 26.58 -28.25
N SER A 374 -6.30 26.61 -27.01
CA SER A 374 -7.54 27.33 -26.70
C SER A 374 -7.33 28.84 -26.58
N THR A 375 -6.22 29.29 -25.97
CA THR A 375 -5.94 30.72 -25.78
C THR A 375 -4.98 31.33 -26.82
N GLY A 376 -4.30 30.51 -27.61
CA GLY A 376 -3.32 30.96 -28.61
C GLY A 376 -2.02 31.51 -28.01
N LYS A 377 -1.81 31.41 -26.69
CA LYS A 377 -0.61 31.95 -26.01
C LYS A 377 0.57 30.98 -26.05
N LEU A 378 1.80 31.50 -26.05
CA LEU A 378 3.03 30.69 -26.07
C LEU A 378 3.52 30.36 -24.66
N LEU A 379 3.97 29.11 -24.45
CA LEU A 379 4.64 28.68 -23.23
C LEU A 379 5.98 29.39 -23.08
N ARG A 380 6.17 30.10 -21.97
CA ARG A 380 7.30 30.96 -21.66
C ARG A 380 7.94 30.58 -20.32
N ALA A 381 9.27 30.59 -20.26
CA ALA A 381 10.00 30.65 -19.00
C ALA A 381 10.28 32.11 -18.63
N SER A 382 9.82 32.55 -17.46
CA SER A 382 9.97 33.92 -16.98
C SER A 382 10.99 33.99 -15.84
N THR A 383 11.65 35.14 -15.65
CA THR A 383 12.53 35.37 -14.49
C THR A 383 11.76 35.60 -13.19
N ALA A 384 10.41 35.67 -13.27
CA ALA A 384 9.55 35.76 -12.10
C ALA A 384 9.68 34.50 -11.23
N LYS A 385 9.41 34.64 -9.93
CA LYS A 385 9.47 33.51 -8.99
C LYS A 385 8.17 32.69 -9.04
N PRO A 386 8.23 31.35 -8.99
CA PRO A 386 7.04 30.52 -8.85
C PRO A 386 6.26 30.84 -7.57
N PRO A 387 4.94 30.66 -7.57
CA PRO A 387 4.06 31.04 -6.46
C PRO A 387 4.24 30.23 -5.17
N ILE A 388 4.82 29.02 -5.22
CA ILE A 388 5.05 28.18 -4.04
C ILE A 388 6.54 27.92 -3.84
N SER A 389 7.24 27.54 -4.91
CA SER A 389 8.65 27.18 -4.86
C SER A 389 9.51 28.43 -5.08
N GLU A 390 9.67 29.24 -4.03
CA GLU A 390 10.30 30.58 -4.10
C GLU A 390 11.85 30.58 -4.07
N GLN A 391 12.50 29.45 -4.39
CA GLN A 391 13.97 29.35 -4.39
C GLN A 391 14.56 30.19 -5.53
N ASP A 392 15.77 30.72 -5.35
CA ASP A 392 16.34 31.69 -6.30
C ASP A 392 16.71 31.09 -7.68
N TYR A 393 16.83 29.76 -7.76
CA TYR A 393 17.08 29.02 -9.01
C TYR A 393 15.81 28.45 -9.65
N ASP A 394 14.64 28.80 -9.09
CA ASP A 394 13.33 28.41 -9.59
C ASP A 394 12.68 29.58 -10.33
N PHE A 395 12.23 29.32 -11.55
CA PHE A 395 11.66 30.30 -12.46
C PHE A 395 10.21 29.95 -12.78
N GLN A 396 9.36 30.97 -12.84
CA GLN A 396 7.95 30.84 -13.18
C GLN A 396 7.79 30.43 -14.64
N ILE A 397 6.82 29.56 -14.88
CA ILE A 397 6.40 29.18 -16.22
C ILE A 397 5.00 29.70 -16.45
N SER A 398 4.79 30.36 -17.59
CA SER A 398 3.52 30.97 -17.91
C SER A 398 3.22 30.88 -19.40
N CYS A 399 1.99 31.27 -19.76
CA CYS A 399 1.57 31.45 -21.14
C CYS A 399 1.42 32.94 -21.43
N THR A 400 2.04 33.43 -22.51
CA THR A 400 2.05 34.88 -22.82
C THR A 400 1.73 35.19 -24.27
N LYS A 401 1.15 36.38 -24.46
CA LYS A 401 0.85 37.05 -25.74
C LYS A 401 -0.08 36.27 -26.67
N ASP A 402 -0.63 36.92 -27.69
CA ASP A 402 -1.67 36.33 -28.54
C ASP A 402 -1.10 35.41 -29.65
N SER A 403 -2.00 34.80 -30.42
CA SER A 403 -1.70 33.89 -31.54
C SER A 403 -0.72 34.44 -32.57
N ASN A 404 -0.70 35.77 -32.77
CA ASN A 404 0.17 36.43 -33.74
C ASN A 404 1.59 36.68 -33.24
N TYR A 405 1.89 36.38 -31.97
CA TYR A 405 3.22 36.56 -31.43
C TYR A 405 4.15 35.41 -31.83
N GLU A 406 5.28 35.75 -32.45
CA GLU A 406 6.22 34.77 -33.01
C GLU A 406 7.08 34.05 -31.95
N GLY A 407 7.24 34.62 -30.75
CA GLY A 407 8.09 34.06 -29.69
C GLY A 407 9.55 34.51 -29.78
N GLY A 408 10.14 34.85 -28.63
CA GLY A 408 11.56 35.12 -28.45
C GLY A 408 12.34 33.88 -28.01
N MET A 409 13.46 34.08 -27.30
CA MET A 409 14.26 32.98 -26.75
C MET A 409 13.60 32.30 -25.54
N ASP A 410 12.80 33.04 -24.78
CA ASP A 410 12.14 32.55 -23.56
C ASP A 410 10.96 31.61 -23.87
N GLU A 411 10.45 31.62 -25.10
CA GLU A 411 9.35 30.79 -25.58
C GLU A 411 9.82 29.59 -26.43
N ARG A 412 11.14 29.39 -26.54
CA ARG A 412 11.75 28.28 -27.30
C ARG A 412 12.24 27.19 -26.35
N TRP A 413 11.83 25.96 -26.65
CA TRP A 413 12.09 24.79 -25.83
C TRP A 413 12.80 23.72 -26.64
N ASP A 414 14.05 23.42 -26.28
CA ASP A 414 14.81 22.32 -26.85
C ASP A 414 14.27 20.99 -26.32
N VAL A 415 13.97 20.08 -27.22
CA VAL A 415 13.47 18.74 -26.87
C VAL A 415 14.63 17.77 -26.77
N LEU A 416 14.95 17.36 -25.55
CA LEU A 416 16.05 16.45 -25.26
C LEU A 416 15.52 15.05 -24.97
N LEU A 417 16.15 14.02 -25.53
CA LEU A 417 15.84 12.63 -25.23
C LEU A 417 16.46 12.22 -23.89
N ILE A 418 15.66 11.61 -23.01
CA ILE A 418 16.14 11.01 -21.76
C ILE A 418 16.30 9.51 -21.94
N LYS A 419 15.26 8.86 -22.47
CA LYS A 419 15.19 7.42 -22.67
C LYS A 419 14.25 7.09 -23.83
N ASP A 420 14.63 6.10 -24.63
CA ASP A 420 13.79 5.51 -25.67
C ASP A 420 13.62 4.01 -25.34
N GLU A 421 12.38 3.53 -25.24
CA GLU A 421 12.07 2.14 -24.82
C GLU A 421 12.74 1.07 -25.70
N ILE A 422 13.09 1.42 -26.95
CA ILE A 422 13.60 0.50 -27.97
C ILE A 422 15.14 0.36 -27.92
N ASN A 423 15.87 1.32 -27.36
CA ASN A 423 17.31 1.49 -27.62
C ASN A 423 18.29 0.81 -26.63
N ASN A 424 17.83 -0.13 -25.81
CA ASN A 424 18.76 -0.92 -24.98
C ASN A 424 19.56 -1.96 -25.80
N ASP A 425 19.17 -2.28 -27.04
CA ASP A 425 19.86 -3.27 -27.87
C ASP A 425 19.96 -2.86 -29.37
N LYS A 426 20.99 -2.05 -29.68
CA LYS A 426 21.72 -1.93 -30.96
C LYS A 426 21.08 -1.25 -32.20
N LYS A 427 21.97 -0.43 -32.81
CA LYS A 427 22.08 0.16 -34.17
C LYS A 427 21.34 1.47 -34.40
N ASP A 428 22.14 2.51 -34.67
CA ASP A 428 21.78 3.82 -35.23
C ASP A 428 20.80 3.66 -36.41
N ASN A 429 19.51 3.67 -36.14
CA ASN A 429 18.51 3.77 -37.19
C ASN A 429 18.35 5.24 -37.54
N ALA A 430 18.17 5.55 -38.83
CA ALA A 430 17.94 6.93 -39.30
C ALA A 430 16.71 7.60 -38.66
N ASP A 431 15.86 6.83 -37.99
CA ASP A 431 14.64 7.25 -37.33
C ASP A 431 14.82 7.61 -35.85
N ASP A 432 15.99 7.33 -35.25
CA ASP A 432 16.26 7.60 -33.83
C ASP A 432 16.45 9.08 -33.52
N LYS A 433 16.65 9.91 -34.55
CA LYS A 433 16.70 11.36 -34.41
C LYS A 433 15.33 12.02 -34.24
N TYR A 434 14.24 11.31 -34.58
CA TYR A 434 12.88 11.87 -34.52
C TYR A 434 12.18 11.54 -33.20
N ILE A 435 11.33 12.46 -32.76
CA ILE A 435 10.52 12.26 -31.55
C ILE A 435 9.39 11.26 -31.86
N LYS A 436 9.29 10.20 -31.06
CA LYS A 436 8.29 9.12 -31.21
C LYS A 436 7.22 9.25 -30.12
N PRO A 437 5.96 9.55 -30.46
CA PRO A 437 4.86 9.59 -29.50
C PRO A 437 4.71 8.27 -28.72
N LEU A 438 4.29 8.34 -27.46
CA LEU A 438 4.15 7.19 -26.52
C LEU A 438 5.43 6.41 -26.17
N GLN A 439 6.54 6.60 -26.88
CA GLN A 439 7.77 5.82 -26.72
C GLN A 439 8.94 6.65 -26.17
N SER A 440 9.06 7.91 -26.61
CA SER A 440 10.16 8.78 -26.22
C SER A 440 9.87 9.49 -24.90
N GLU A 441 10.68 9.24 -23.88
CA GLU A 441 10.71 10.05 -22.66
C GLU A 441 11.58 11.29 -22.92
N ILE A 442 10.95 12.47 -22.91
CA ILE A 442 11.57 13.73 -23.33
C ILE A 442 11.68 14.74 -22.18
N ARG A 443 12.63 15.66 -22.31
CA ARG A 443 12.77 16.85 -21.46
C ARG A 443 12.68 18.10 -22.33
N PHE A 444 12.03 19.14 -21.80
CA PHE A 444 12.05 20.47 -22.38
C PHE A 444 13.10 21.33 -21.67
N TYR A 445 14.03 21.89 -22.42
CA TYR A 445 15.06 22.80 -21.91
C TYR A 445 14.92 24.18 -22.56
N ASN A 446 14.87 25.22 -21.76
CA ASN A 446 14.75 26.59 -22.23
C ASN A 446 16.14 27.22 -22.35
N ASN A 447 16.53 27.64 -23.55
CA ASN A 447 17.83 28.26 -23.78
C ASN A 447 17.90 29.72 -23.32
N GLY A 448 16.77 30.43 -23.28
CA GLY A 448 16.71 31.81 -22.79
C GLY A 448 17.08 31.89 -21.31
N GLN A 449 16.42 31.08 -20.48
CA GLN A 449 16.59 31.06 -19.02
C GLN A 449 17.53 29.95 -18.51
N ARG A 450 18.09 29.12 -19.42
CA ARG A 450 19.01 28.01 -19.10
C ARG A 450 18.47 27.00 -18.08
N CYS A 451 17.15 26.75 -18.13
CA CYS A 451 16.45 25.94 -17.14
C CYS A 451 15.66 24.80 -17.81
N GLY A 452 15.38 23.73 -17.07
CA GLY A 452 14.52 22.63 -17.52
C GLY A 452 13.10 22.74 -16.99
N LEU A 453 12.11 22.46 -17.83
CA LEU A 453 10.71 22.33 -17.45
C LEU A 453 10.57 21.19 -16.42
N LEU A 454 10.00 21.49 -15.26
CA LEU A 454 9.88 20.57 -14.13
C LEU A 454 8.46 20.57 -13.57
N GLY A 455 7.94 19.37 -13.32
CA GLY A 455 6.72 19.13 -12.56
C GLY A 455 7.03 18.55 -11.18
N HIS A 456 6.23 18.87 -10.18
CA HIS A 456 6.38 18.28 -8.84
C HIS A 456 5.04 18.08 -8.13
N ASP A 457 5.11 17.48 -6.94
CA ASP A 457 3.90 17.10 -6.20
C ASP A 457 3.30 18.25 -5.36
N LEU A 458 3.89 19.47 -5.34
CA LEU A 458 3.24 20.59 -4.63
C LEU A 458 2.09 21.17 -5.46
N ARG A 459 1.01 21.51 -4.77
CA ARG A 459 -0.23 22.02 -5.36
C ARG A 459 -0.36 23.51 -5.16
N LEU A 460 -0.78 24.19 -6.22
CA LEU A 460 -1.17 25.59 -6.21
C LEU A 460 -2.29 25.85 -5.18
N PRO A 461 -2.43 27.08 -4.67
CA PRO A 461 -3.55 27.46 -3.82
C PRO A 461 -4.90 27.42 -4.56
N GLU A 462 -5.98 27.80 -3.88
CA GLU A 462 -7.35 27.77 -4.43
C GLU A 462 -7.47 28.51 -5.78
N TRP A 463 -6.76 29.64 -5.94
CA TRP A 463 -6.75 30.40 -7.20
C TRP A 463 -6.18 29.60 -8.38
N GLY A 464 -5.29 28.64 -8.13
CA GLY A 464 -4.68 27.76 -9.13
C GLY A 464 -5.33 26.38 -9.17
N ARG A 465 -6.61 26.27 -8.80
CA ARG A 465 -7.44 25.04 -8.87
C ARG A 465 -6.88 23.83 -8.11
N PHE A 466 -5.97 24.04 -7.16
CA PHE A 466 -5.23 22.97 -6.48
C PHE A 466 -4.45 22.02 -7.40
N GLU A 467 -4.17 22.45 -8.64
CA GLU A 467 -3.36 21.70 -9.60
C GLU A 467 -1.88 21.74 -9.23
N GLN A 468 -1.07 20.87 -9.84
CA GLN A 468 0.35 20.83 -9.53
C GLN A 468 1.09 22.03 -10.14
N GLU A 469 2.00 22.60 -9.37
CA GLU A 469 2.86 23.67 -9.84
C GLU A 469 3.85 23.13 -10.89
N VAL A 470 4.03 23.92 -11.95
CA VAL A 470 5.03 23.71 -12.99
C VAL A 470 5.99 24.88 -12.96
N LEU A 471 7.29 24.58 -12.97
CA LEU A 471 8.35 25.60 -12.89
C LEU A 471 9.53 25.23 -13.78
N CYS A 472 10.43 26.18 -14.00
CA CYS A 472 11.67 25.97 -14.72
C CYS A 472 12.83 26.06 -13.74
N MET A 473 13.69 25.04 -13.69
CA MET A 473 14.80 24.99 -12.72
C MET A 473 16.14 24.85 -13.45
N GLU A 474 17.18 25.55 -13.00
CA GLU A 474 18.52 25.50 -13.62
C GLU A 474 19.14 24.09 -13.54
N TYR A 475 19.06 23.47 -12.35
CA TYR A 475 19.65 22.16 -12.06
C TYR A 475 18.58 21.15 -11.61
N PRO A 476 17.69 20.71 -12.53
CA PRO A 476 16.57 19.89 -12.14
C PRO A 476 16.95 18.42 -11.98
N VAL A 477 16.23 17.76 -11.07
CA VAL A 477 16.27 16.30 -10.89
C VAL A 477 15.63 15.63 -12.10
N ILE A 478 16.40 14.85 -12.85
CA ILE A 478 16.01 14.30 -14.17
C ILE A 478 14.59 13.67 -14.16
N PRO A 479 14.24 12.75 -13.22
CA PRO A 479 12.89 12.18 -13.15
C PRO A 479 11.74 13.21 -13.20
N ARG A 480 11.90 14.37 -12.56
CA ARG A 480 10.86 15.43 -12.48
C ARG A 480 10.78 16.33 -13.71
N THR A 481 11.64 16.10 -14.69
CA THR A 481 11.63 16.81 -15.99
C THR A 481 11.16 15.92 -17.13
N THR A 482 10.77 14.69 -16.81
CA THR A 482 10.40 13.68 -17.81
C THR A 482 8.95 13.86 -18.23
N PHE A 483 8.75 14.17 -19.51
CA PHE A 483 7.46 14.25 -20.16
C PHE A 483 7.34 13.18 -21.23
N LEU A 484 6.11 12.77 -21.48
CA LEU A 484 5.70 11.86 -22.54
C LEU A 484 4.64 12.54 -23.40
N ILE A 485 4.77 12.44 -24.71
CA ILE A 485 3.71 12.86 -25.63
C ILE A 485 2.65 11.77 -25.63
N ASP A 486 1.50 12.03 -25.00
CA ASP A 486 0.45 11.02 -24.72
C ASP A 486 -0.53 10.88 -25.90
N SER A 487 -0.81 11.96 -26.62
CA SER A 487 -1.63 11.92 -27.83
C SER A 487 -1.15 12.92 -28.86
N VAL A 488 -1.25 12.57 -30.14
CA VAL A 488 -0.98 13.46 -31.27
C VAL A 488 -2.17 13.47 -32.21
N GLN A 489 -2.68 14.67 -32.50
CA GLN A 489 -3.64 14.93 -33.56
C GLN A 489 -2.90 15.65 -34.69
N LEU A 490 -2.91 15.05 -35.88
CA LEU A 490 -2.31 15.65 -37.06
C LEU A 490 -3.12 16.88 -37.50
N PRO A 491 -2.46 17.91 -38.06
CA PRO A 491 -3.16 19.11 -38.55
C PRO A 491 -4.11 18.78 -39.72
N VAL A 492 -3.72 17.80 -40.55
CA VAL A 492 -4.42 17.41 -41.77
C VAL A 492 -4.33 15.89 -41.89
N ASP A 493 -5.32 15.28 -42.53
CA ASP A 493 -5.38 13.85 -42.84
C ASP A 493 -4.34 13.46 -43.91
N PHE A 494 -3.06 13.48 -43.55
CA PHE A 494 -1.96 12.96 -44.37
C PHE A 494 -1.76 11.46 -44.13
N GLN A 495 -1.34 10.73 -45.17
CA GLN A 495 -0.92 9.33 -45.05
C GLN A 495 0.45 9.24 -44.39
N VAL A 496 0.45 9.23 -43.06
CA VAL A 496 1.65 9.08 -42.22
C VAL A 496 1.72 7.65 -41.68
N PRO A 497 2.91 7.04 -41.56
CA PRO A 497 3.06 5.75 -40.88
C PRO A 497 2.58 5.86 -39.43
N MET A 498 1.54 5.11 -39.09
CA MET A 498 0.99 4.99 -37.75
C MET A 498 1.59 3.78 -37.03
N ILE A 499 1.83 3.90 -35.73
CA ILE A 499 2.30 2.83 -34.85
C ILE A 499 1.19 2.52 -33.85
N GLU A 500 0.89 1.23 -33.72
CA GLU A 500 0.05 0.72 -32.64
C GLU A 500 0.92 0.49 -31.40
N TYR A 501 0.67 1.25 -30.35
CA TYR A 501 1.27 1.06 -29.04
C TYR A 501 0.41 0.10 -28.21
N TYR A 502 0.97 -1.06 -27.87
CA TYR A 502 0.29 -2.10 -27.09
C TYR A 502 1.25 -2.85 -26.16
N ILE A 503 0.68 -3.52 -25.15
CA ILE A 503 1.41 -4.27 -24.13
C ILE A 503 2.26 -5.39 -24.76
N GLY A 504 3.56 -5.16 -24.86
CA GLY A 504 4.55 -6.12 -25.37
C GLY A 504 4.41 -6.45 -26.86
N LYS A 505 5.28 -5.84 -27.66
CA LYS A 505 5.49 -6.00 -29.11
C LYS A 505 4.43 -5.39 -30.03
N ILE A 506 4.92 -4.41 -30.81
CA ILE A 506 4.48 -4.11 -32.17
C ILE A 506 4.70 -5.38 -33.00
N SER A 507 3.72 -6.28 -33.03
CA SER A 507 3.66 -7.30 -34.06
C SER A 507 2.21 -7.55 -34.44
N SER A 508 1.92 -7.14 -35.67
CA SER A 508 0.75 -7.47 -36.45
C SER A 508 0.30 -8.91 -36.22
N SER A 509 -1.02 -9.07 -36.11
CA SER A 509 -1.79 -10.30 -36.32
C SER A 509 -1.42 -11.49 -35.42
N ALA A 510 -2.14 -11.67 -34.32
CA ALA A 510 -2.73 -12.97 -33.94
C ALA A 510 -3.60 -12.81 -32.68
N GLU A 511 -4.58 -13.70 -32.58
CA GLU A 511 -5.73 -13.71 -31.68
C GLU A 511 -5.46 -13.37 -30.20
N PHE A 512 -6.44 -12.63 -29.67
CA PHE A 512 -6.43 -11.92 -28.39
C PHE A 512 -6.75 -12.85 -27.22
N ASN A 513 -5.74 -13.54 -26.68
CA ASN A 513 -5.85 -14.15 -25.36
C ASN A 513 -5.23 -13.23 -24.31
N HIS A 514 -6.03 -12.80 -23.32
CA HIS A 514 -5.62 -11.99 -22.15
C HIS A 514 -4.62 -12.72 -21.21
N THR A 515 -3.84 -13.68 -21.70
CA THR A 515 -2.81 -14.36 -20.93
C THR A 515 -1.57 -13.49 -20.87
N LEU A 516 -1.47 -12.70 -19.81
CA LEU A 516 -0.30 -11.87 -19.49
C LEU A 516 0.96 -12.73 -19.37
N SER A 517 2.03 -12.34 -20.05
CA SER A 517 3.36 -12.88 -19.79
C SER A 517 3.82 -12.49 -18.37
N TRP A 518 4.68 -13.30 -17.76
CA TRP A 518 5.20 -13.03 -16.41
C TRP A 518 5.88 -11.66 -16.30
N SER A 519 6.63 -11.25 -17.32
CA SER A 519 7.30 -9.93 -17.35
C SER A 519 6.29 -8.78 -17.41
N GLN A 520 5.24 -8.92 -18.23
CA GLN A 520 4.16 -7.93 -18.34
C GLN A 520 3.38 -7.84 -17.02
N PHE A 521 3.04 -8.98 -16.43
CA PHE A 521 2.40 -9.03 -15.12
C PHE A 521 3.24 -8.33 -14.06
N LEU A 522 4.55 -8.62 -13.96
CA LEU A 522 5.43 -7.97 -12.98
C LEU A 522 5.49 -6.46 -13.17
N TYR A 523 5.50 -5.97 -14.42
CA TYR A 523 5.45 -4.53 -14.68
C TYR A 523 4.14 -3.90 -14.19
N LEU A 524 2.99 -4.44 -14.61
CA LEU A 524 1.68 -3.94 -14.19
C LEU A 524 1.49 -4.04 -12.68
N PHE A 525 1.95 -5.13 -12.07
CA PHE A 525 1.93 -5.36 -10.63
C PHE A 525 2.73 -4.30 -9.88
N LYS A 526 3.98 -4.06 -10.31
CA LYS A 526 4.84 -3.04 -9.71
C LYS A 526 4.23 -1.65 -9.85
N GLU A 527 3.72 -1.31 -11.03
CA GLU A 527 3.08 -0.03 -11.28
C GLU A 527 1.83 0.15 -10.41
N TYR A 528 0.96 -0.86 -10.36
CA TYR A 528 -0.27 -0.80 -9.57
C TYR A 528 0.02 -0.56 -8.09
N ILE A 529 0.96 -1.30 -7.49
CA ILE A 529 1.33 -1.10 -6.07
C ILE A 529 1.92 0.29 -5.83
N PHE A 530 2.79 0.77 -6.72
CA PHE A 530 3.37 2.10 -6.60
C PHE A 530 2.30 3.20 -6.66
N LYS A 531 1.37 3.10 -7.63
CA LYS A 531 0.25 4.03 -7.77
C LYS A 531 -0.74 3.91 -6.62
N GLN A 532 -0.97 2.71 -6.07
CA GLN A 532 -1.79 2.47 -4.87
C GLN A 532 -1.23 3.22 -3.65
N TYR A 533 0.09 3.16 -3.41
CA TYR A 533 0.74 3.89 -2.33
C TYR A 533 0.62 5.41 -2.52
N LYS A 534 0.97 5.92 -3.72
CA LYS A 534 0.93 7.36 -4.00
C LYS A 534 -0.51 7.89 -4.08
N TYR A 535 -1.50 7.08 -4.47
CA TYR A 535 -2.93 7.44 -4.47
C TYR A 535 -3.45 7.72 -3.06
N ASN A 536 -3.10 6.85 -2.10
CA ASN A 536 -3.46 7.02 -0.69
C ASN A 536 -2.96 8.37 -0.17
N TYR A 537 -1.64 8.58 -0.17
CA TYR A 537 -1.03 9.78 0.38
C TYR A 537 -1.45 11.06 -0.37
N TYR A 538 -1.41 11.03 -1.70
CA TYR A 538 -1.55 12.25 -2.51
C TYR A 538 -3.01 12.61 -2.83
N ILE A 539 -3.84 11.65 -3.22
CA ILE A 539 -5.20 11.96 -3.72
C ILE A 539 -6.22 11.93 -2.60
N LYS A 540 -6.29 10.82 -1.86
CA LYS A 540 -7.32 10.64 -0.82
C LYS A 540 -7.10 11.61 0.34
N TYR A 541 -5.87 11.72 0.81
CA TYR A 541 -5.54 12.59 1.96
C TYR A 541 -4.95 13.94 1.57
N GLY A 542 -4.32 14.09 0.39
CA GLY A 542 -3.70 15.36 0.00
C GLY A 542 -4.66 16.49 -0.38
N LYS A 543 -5.96 16.22 -0.61
CA LYS A 543 -6.98 17.27 -0.81
C LYS A 543 -7.33 17.98 0.49
N ASN A 544 -7.31 17.26 1.59
CA ASN A 544 -7.47 17.86 2.90
C ASN A 544 -6.07 18.28 3.35
N LYS A 545 -5.65 19.52 3.04
CA LYS A 545 -4.72 20.23 3.93
C LYS A 545 -5.49 20.43 5.23
N VAL A 546 -5.61 19.34 5.97
CA VAL A 546 -6.05 19.29 7.34
C VAL A 546 -5.20 20.32 8.05
N THR A 547 -5.86 21.31 8.63
CA THR A 547 -5.24 22.38 9.40
C THR A 547 -4.18 21.76 10.30
N PHE A 548 -2.99 22.37 10.39
CA PHE A 548 -1.89 21.91 11.26
C PHE A 548 -2.38 21.56 12.68
N GLU A 549 -3.46 22.20 13.13
CA GLU A 549 -4.19 21.95 14.36
C GLU A 549 -4.79 20.54 14.50
N ASP A 550 -5.40 19.95 13.46
CA ASP A 550 -5.95 18.58 13.59
C ASP A 550 -4.86 17.49 13.53
N ALA A 551 -3.63 17.84 13.12
CA ALA A 551 -2.46 16.95 13.16
C ALA A 551 -2.09 16.57 14.61
N PHE A 552 -2.34 17.51 15.53
CA PHE A 552 -2.00 17.41 16.94
C PHE A 552 -3.19 17.08 17.83
N ALA A 553 -4.34 16.71 17.26
CA ALA A 553 -5.49 16.26 18.03
C ALA A 553 -5.12 14.99 18.82
N VAL A 554 -4.77 15.17 20.10
CA VAL A 554 -4.34 14.11 21.02
C VAL A 554 -5.40 13.01 21.10
N GLU A 555 -6.67 13.34 20.94
CA GLU A 555 -7.81 12.42 20.93
C GLU A 555 -7.76 11.37 19.80
N LYS A 556 -7.09 11.69 18.69
CA LYS A 556 -6.89 10.76 17.56
C LYS A 556 -5.72 9.80 17.81
N TRP A 557 -4.96 9.99 18.88
CA TRP A 557 -3.81 9.15 19.14
C TRP A 557 -4.26 7.73 19.47
N PRO A 558 -3.59 6.71 18.91
CA PRO A 558 -4.03 5.33 19.10
C PRO A 558 -3.99 4.83 20.55
N ILE A 559 -3.30 5.55 21.45
CA ILE A 559 -3.15 5.19 22.86
C ILE A 559 -4.23 5.84 23.75
N THR A 560 -4.88 6.92 23.30
CA THR A 560 -5.83 7.68 24.09
C THR A 560 -7.25 7.12 23.96
N LEU A 561 -7.87 6.84 25.10
CA LEU A 561 -9.25 6.35 25.18
C LEU A 561 -10.26 7.50 25.06
N ASP A 562 -11.46 7.19 24.58
CA ASP A 562 -12.60 8.12 24.63
C ASP A 562 -13.02 8.34 26.08
N THR A 563 -13.40 9.58 26.41
CA THR A 563 -13.88 9.97 27.75
C THR A 563 -15.11 9.18 28.20
N ASP A 564 -15.88 8.65 27.25
CA ASP A 564 -17.16 7.98 27.48
C ASP A 564 -17.03 6.48 27.76
N SER A 565 -15.81 5.95 27.65
CA SER A 565 -15.54 4.54 27.91
C SER A 565 -15.69 4.20 29.41
N PRO A 566 -16.24 3.01 29.75
CA PRO A 566 -16.49 2.66 31.14
C PRO A 566 -15.17 2.58 31.92
N VAL A 567 -15.18 3.07 33.16
CA VAL A 567 -13.98 3.20 34.00
C VAL A 567 -13.16 1.90 34.10
N TRP A 568 -13.82 0.75 34.19
CA TRP A 568 -13.14 -0.56 34.25
C TRP A 568 -12.37 -0.88 32.96
N PHE A 569 -12.85 -0.44 31.79
CA PHE A 569 -12.18 -0.65 30.52
C PHE A 569 -10.93 0.23 30.43
N ASN A 570 -10.97 1.44 30.98
CA ASN A 570 -9.79 2.30 31.11
C ASN A 570 -8.70 1.65 31.95
N PHE A 571 -9.09 1.02 33.07
CA PHE A 571 -8.16 0.22 33.87
C PHE A 571 -7.59 -0.97 33.10
N ALA A 572 -8.41 -1.67 32.30
CA ALA A 572 -7.91 -2.78 31.48
C ALA A 572 -6.93 -2.30 30.39
N TRP A 573 -7.24 -1.19 29.72
CA TRP A 573 -6.43 -0.61 28.66
C TRP A 573 -5.08 -0.13 29.18
N TYR A 574 -5.07 0.80 30.13
CA TYR A 574 -3.84 1.32 30.73
C TYR A 574 -3.12 0.25 31.56
N GLY A 575 -3.86 -0.66 32.18
CA GLY A 575 -3.30 -1.83 32.86
C GLY A 575 -2.52 -2.74 31.93
N SER A 576 -2.98 -2.91 30.68
CA SER A 576 -2.27 -3.72 29.68
C SER A 576 -0.91 -3.12 29.29
N LEU A 577 -0.83 -1.79 29.18
CA LEU A 577 0.41 -1.07 28.95
C LEU A 577 1.31 -1.10 30.19
N LEU A 578 0.73 -0.94 31.38
CA LEU A 578 1.46 -1.03 32.64
C LEU A 578 2.09 -2.42 32.83
N SER A 579 1.39 -3.50 32.48
CA SER A 579 1.94 -4.87 32.54
C SER A 579 3.18 -5.02 31.67
N MET A 580 3.17 -4.47 30.45
CA MET A 580 4.34 -4.45 29.57
C MET A 580 5.53 -3.69 30.16
N ILE A 581 5.26 -2.51 30.74
CA ILE A 581 6.29 -1.70 31.40
C ILE A 581 6.86 -2.46 32.60
N ILE A 582 6.02 -3.09 33.42
CA ILE A 582 6.45 -3.90 34.57
C ILE A 582 7.33 -5.06 34.10
N PHE A 583 6.93 -5.80 33.06
CA PHE A 583 7.74 -6.87 32.50
C PHE A 583 9.13 -6.35 32.07
N MET A 584 9.17 -5.25 31.31
CA MET A 584 10.44 -4.64 30.89
C MET A 584 11.30 -4.22 32.08
N CYS A 585 10.72 -3.61 33.11
CA CYS A 585 11.42 -3.27 34.35
C CYS A 585 11.99 -4.51 35.06
N VAL A 586 11.25 -5.62 35.10
CA VAL A 586 11.72 -6.89 35.66
C VAL A 586 12.90 -7.44 34.85
N GLN A 587 12.83 -7.41 33.52
CA GLN A 587 13.94 -7.86 32.67
C GLN A 587 15.17 -6.94 32.79
N CYS A 588 14.99 -5.62 32.81
CA CYS A 588 16.08 -4.67 33.04
C CYS A 588 16.75 -4.91 34.38
N LYS A 589 15.97 -5.10 35.45
CA LYS A 589 16.52 -5.45 36.77
C LYS A 589 17.33 -6.74 36.72
N ARG A 590 16.85 -7.77 36.00
CA ARG A 590 17.57 -9.03 35.82
C ARG A 590 18.88 -8.84 35.06
N MET A 591 18.89 -8.04 34.00
CA MET A 591 20.11 -7.74 33.23
C MET A 591 21.14 -6.97 34.07
N ILE A 592 20.69 -5.99 34.86
CA ILE A 592 21.57 -5.21 35.75
C ILE A 592 22.11 -6.08 36.89
N SER A 593 21.27 -6.95 37.46
CA SER A 593 21.67 -7.87 38.52
C SER A 593 22.33 -9.15 38.00
N TRP A 594 22.56 -9.26 36.68
CA TRP A 594 23.15 -10.46 36.11
C TRP A 594 24.63 -10.49 36.44
N ASN A 595 25.02 -11.40 37.33
CA ASN A 595 26.41 -11.62 37.67
C ASN A 595 26.93 -12.86 36.91
N PRO A 596 27.84 -12.69 35.94
CA PRO A 596 28.38 -13.83 35.19
C PRO A 596 29.28 -14.75 36.04
N TRP A 597 29.69 -14.32 37.23
CA TRP A 597 30.62 -15.04 38.11
C TRP A 597 29.92 -15.84 39.23
N THR A 598 28.59 -15.79 39.34
CA THR A 598 27.88 -16.57 40.36
C THR A 598 27.89 -18.06 40.01
N THR A 599 28.35 -18.88 40.96
CA THR A 599 28.35 -20.35 40.85
C THR A 599 26.99 -20.97 41.17
N ALA A 600 26.07 -20.21 41.77
CA ALA A 600 24.71 -20.65 42.05
C ALA A 600 23.91 -20.71 40.74
N GLU A 601 23.48 -21.91 40.34
CA GLU A 601 22.57 -22.06 39.21
C GLU A 601 21.21 -21.43 39.55
N PRO A 602 20.64 -20.59 38.66
CA PRO A 602 19.32 -20.02 38.89
C PRO A 602 18.27 -21.13 39.00
N SER A 603 17.31 -20.94 39.91
CA SER A 603 16.17 -21.84 40.07
C SER A 603 15.35 -21.88 38.79
N PHE A 604 15.19 -23.08 38.23
CA PHE A 604 14.40 -23.27 37.01
C PHE A 604 12.93 -23.48 37.36
N SER A 605 12.07 -22.61 36.85
CA SER A 605 10.61 -22.76 36.91
C SER A 605 10.06 -22.74 35.50
N ILE A 606 9.34 -23.79 35.11
CA ILE A 606 8.73 -23.87 33.79
C ILE A 606 7.68 -22.78 33.56
N LYS A 607 6.95 -22.39 34.62
CA LYS A 607 5.96 -21.29 34.55
C LYS A 607 6.65 -19.97 34.20
N TRP A 608 7.80 -19.71 34.85
CA TRP A 608 8.59 -18.52 34.58
C TRP A 608 9.14 -18.53 33.15
N GLU A 609 9.59 -19.68 32.65
CA GLU A 609 10.09 -19.78 31.28
C GLU A 609 9.00 -19.47 30.25
N VAL A 610 7.78 -19.99 30.45
CA VAL A 610 6.62 -19.65 29.61
C VAL A 610 6.33 -18.14 29.65
N TYR A 611 6.25 -17.56 30.84
CA TYR A 611 6.02 -16.12 31.01
C TYR A 611 7.11 -15.27 30.34
N ASN A 612 8.38 -15.66 30.50
CA ASN A 612 9.52 -14.93 29.96
C ASN A 612 9.54 -14.99 28.43
N GLU A 613 9.37 -16.17 27.85
CA GLU A 613 9.37 -16.36 26.40
C GLU A 613 8.18 -15.64 25.75
N PHE A 614 6.98 -15.86 26.29
CA PHE A 614 5.77 -15.26 25.75
C PHE A 614 5.72 -13.75 25.97
N GLY A 615 6.24 -13.24 27.09
CA GLY A 615 6.36 -11.82 27.37
C GLY A 615 7.27 -11.09 26.36
N TRP A 616 8.41 -11.68 26.01
CA TRP A 616 9.28 -11.13 24.96
C TRP A 616 8.58 -11.13 23.59
N GLU A 617 7.89 -12.21 23.23
CA GLU A 617 7.11 -12.27 21.99
C GLU A 617 6.02 -11.18 21.96
N CYS A 618 5.31 -10.94 23.07
CA CYS A 618 4.31 -9.88 23.14
C CYS A 618 4.93 -8.48 23.02
N ILE A 619 6.09 -8.22 23.63
CA ILE A 619 6.75 -6.91 23.55
C ILE A 619 7.26 -6.61 22.15
N VAL A 620 7.92 -7.60 21.53
CA VAL A 620 8.40 -7.46 20.14
C VAL A 620 7.21 -7.28 19.20
N GLY A 621 6.15 -8.08 19.38
CA GLY A 621 4.90 -7.94 18.63
C GLY A 621 4.27 -6.56 18.79
N TRP A 622 4.13 -6.07 20.02
CA TRP A 622 3.60 -4.74 20.32
C TRP A 622 4.46 -3.64 19.68
N PHE A 623 5.78 -3.69 19.86
CA PHE A 623 6.69 -2.67 19.36
C PHE A 623 6.67 -2.58 17.82
N LEU A 624 6.72 -3.71 17.12
CA LEU A 624 6.73 -3.73 15.66
C LEU A 624 5.46 -3.12 15.08
N HIS A 625 4.29 -3.49 15.63
CA HIS A 625 3.01 -2.97 15.16
C HIS A 625 2.81 -1.51 15.56
N PHE A 626 3.29 -1.10 16.74
CA PHE A 626 3.17 0.28 17.19
C PHE A 626 4.13 1.24 16.45
N TYR A 627 5.38 0.82 16.21
CA TYR A 627 6.43 1.65 15.62
C TYR A 627 6.03 2.19 14.24
N ILE A 628 5.37 1.39 13.42
CA ILE A 628 4.96 1.80 12.07
C ILE A 628 3.92 2.91 12.11
N PHE A 629 3.11 3.01 13.17
CA PHE A 629 2.20 4.14 13.36
C PHE A 629 2.93 5.46 13.64
N THR A 630 4.12 5.41 14.24
CA THR A 630 4.95 6.61 14.46
C THR A 630 5.55 7.16 13.16
N MET A 631 5.66 6.32 12.13
CA MET A 631 6.17 6.70 10.81
C MET A 631 5.07 7.15 9.85
N GLY A 632 3.80 6.90 10.19
CA GLY A 632 2.66 7.38 9.41
C GLY A 632 2.36 8.85 9.69
N PRO A 633 1.88 9.62 8.70
CA PRO A 633 1.37 10.96 8.97
C PRO A 633 0.21 10.86 9.99
N HIS A 634 0.29 11.65 11.08
CA HIS A 634 -0.60 11.54 12.25
C HIS A 634 -2.09 11.72 11.93
N PHE A 635 -2.42 12.29 10.77
CA PHE A 635 -3.79 12.53 10.30
C PHE A 635 -4.60 11.25 10.03
N ASN A 636 -3.94 10.13 9.74
CA ASN A 636 -4.58 8.88 9.32
C ASN A 636 -4.62 7.83 10.44
N LEU A 637 -4.23 8.22 11.65
CA LEU A 637 -4.20 7.32 12.79
C LEU A 637 -5.61 7.21 13.38
N GLY A 638 -6.24 6.06 13.17
CA GLY A 638 -7.46 5.67 13.86
C GLY A 638 -7.16 4.66 14.96
N LYS A 639 -7.96 4.67 16.03
CA LYS A 639 -7.85 3.70 17.16
C LYS A 639 -7.91 2.25 16.71
N LYS A 640 -8.64 1.96 15.63
CA LYS A 640 -8.73 0.62 15.03
C LYS A 640 -7.40 0.07 14.52
N LEU A 641 -6.47 0.94 14.10
CA LEU A 641 -5.14 0.51 13.65
C LEU A 641 -4.31 -0.01 14.83
N TYR A 642 -4.55 0.47 16.04
CA TYR A 642 -3.84 0.00 17.24
C TYR A 642 -4.24 -1.41 17.69
N PHE A 643 -5.29 -2.01 17.10
CA PHE A 643 -5.82 -3.32 17.51
C PHE A 643 -4.73 -4.39 17.69
N GLN A 644 -3.83 -4.57 16.72
CA GLN A 644 -2.80 -5.61 16.79
C GLN A 644 -1.85 -5.39 17.96
N SER A 645 -1.46 -4.13 18.20
CA SER A 645 -0.60 -3.75 19.33
C SER A 645 -1.36 -3.98 20.65
N PHE A 646 -2.59 -3.50 20.73
CA PHE A 646 -3.47 -3.71 21.88
C PHE A 646 -3.65 -5.19 22.22
N LEU A 647 -3.79 -6.06 21.20
CA LEU A 647 -3.92 -7.50 21.41
C LEU A 647 -2.70 -8.07 22.15
N PHE A 648 -1.49 -7.70 21.74
CA PHE A 648 -0.27 -8.13 22.42
C PHE A 648 -0.17 -7.60 23.85
N SER A 649 -0.56 -6.34 24.11
CA SER A 649 -0.56 -5.80 25.47
C SER A 649 -1.56 -6.53 26.37
N VAL A 650 -2.75 -6.83 25.86
CA VAL A 650 -3.76 -7.63 26.57
C VAL A 650 -3.25 -9.05 26.83
N LEU A 651 -2.63 -9.71 25.85
CA LEU A 651 -2.08 -11.05 26.04
C LEU A 651 -1.00 -11.09 27.14
N CYS A 652 -0.11 -10.09 27.19
CA CYS A 652 0.87 -9.97 28.27
C CYS A 652 0.22 -9.72 29.64
N LEU A 653 -0.81 -8.87 29.71
CA LEU A 653 -1.59 -8.66 30.93
C LEU A 653 -2.15 -9.99 31.44
N LEU A 654 -2.84 -10.75 30.59
CA LEU A 654 -3.49 -12.01 30.98
C LEU A 654 -2.49 -13.02 31.50
N GLU A 655 -1.34 -13.15 30.83
CA GLU A 655 -0.29 -14.07 31.30
C GLU A 655 0.35 -13.59 32.61
N SER A 656 0.54 -12.27 32.78
CA SER A 656 1.04 -11.72 34.05
C SER A 656 0.07 -11.98 35.22
N LEU A 657 -1.23 -11.85 34.98
CA LEU A 657 -2.27 -12.16 35.98
C LEU A 657 -2.32 -13.66 36.29
N ASP A 658 -2.16 -14.53 35.28
CA ASP A 658 -2.14 -15.97 35.48
C ASP A 658 -0.89 -16.42 36.25
N CYS A 659 0.26 -15.81 35.98
CA CYS A 659 1.48 -16.06 36.74
C CYS A 659 1.37 -15.58 38.19
N LEU A 660 0.64 -14.49 38.47
CA LEU A 660 0.40 -13.99 39.83
C LEU A 660 -0.63 -14.83 40.60
N ALA A 661 -1.61 -15.40 39.89
CA ALA A 661 -2.66 -16.24 40.49
C ALA A 661 -2.18 -17.67 40.84
N LYS A 662 -1.04 -18.11 40.30
CA LYS A 662 -0.50 -19.47 40.37
C LYS A 662 0.75 -19.59 41.20
#